data_AF-A0A2Z3H974-F1
#
_entry.id   AF-A0A2Z3H974-F1
#
_cell.length_a   1.000
_cell.length_b   1.000
_cell.length_c   1.000
_cell.angle_alpha   90.00
_cell.angle_beta   90.00
_cell.angle_gamma   90.00
#
_symmetry.space_group_name_H-M   'P 1'
#
loop_
_entity.id
_entity.type
_entity.pdbx_description
1 polymer ?
#
loop_
_entity_poly.entity_id
_entity_poly.type
_entity_poly.pdbx_seq_one_letter_code
_entity_poly.pdbx_strand_id
1 'polypeptide(L)'
;MRCLVALVVGCALAPRAHAQPSVPAAEPYRAAVAEAEKLIEHEVGDKKLPALSVALVDDQKVVWAAGYGFQDRGRKTPATAETVYRVGSVSKLFTDVAVMQLVEDGKLDIDAPVAKYVPEFKPSYRDGEKPITLRMLMSHRSGLIREPPTGNYFDPSEPSLEKTVLSMNGIGLVYPPSSRMKYSNAAIGVVGYTLQQSQKEQFEKYVQRRVIDPLGMNASSFLPTAGVKKGLADAVMWTYHGKEFPAPTFELGAAPAGCMYSTVLDLAKFQSCLFADGKVADKAFLKPESIKEMLSPQFSENDALRQFGLGFVLGELDGKKRVGHGGAIYGFATEFALLPGEKLGVVVVSSRDSSNAVVTRIANDLLRLAVAAKAGKPLPAIETSEPLKPEETRALVGRYRSGDRWLDLSESFGRLFVESGRGGSRIELRKAPGGLVADDVTAWGARYTLTDGKLAIGKFTFEKEKPRAAAPADAPGKFAGLIGEYGWDHLPLIIYEKDGQLHALIELTEIDPLTQESDDVFAFPPDRGMYYGEKLVFSRDKTGRATKVTCASVVMDRRKLDGENGETFKVKPTKPLAEVRKGALAATPPVEKGEFLKPDLIDLATIEGVKFDIRYATDNNFLSAPFYTSAKAFMQKPAAAALARVHTTLKEQGYGLLVFDAYRPWHVTKMFWDATPEKFHGFVADPSKGSRHNRGCAVDLALYDLKTGKPIEVVSGYDEFSDRAFPDYMGGTSKQRWHRDLLRRAMEAEGFTVYEEEWWHFDYKDWKKYPILNKTFEELTR
;
A
#
# COMPACT_ATOMS: atom_id res chain seq x y z
N MET A 1 -67.60 1.91 22.84
CA MET A 1 -67.69 1.94 21.37
C MET A 1 -66.71 2.98 20.85
N ARG A 2 -65.49 2.57 20.46
CA ARG A 2 -64.60 3.20 19.47
C ARG A 2 -63.29 2.40 19.40
N CYS A 3 -63.00 1.94 18.20
CA CYS A 3 -61.92 1.05 17.81
C CYS A 3 -60.53 1.63 18.09
N LEU A 4 -59.61 0.80 18.60
CA LEU A 4 -58.18 1.05 18.48
C LEU A 4 -57.73 0.63 17.08
N VAL A 5 -57.24 1.61 16.31
CA VAL A 5 -56.57 1.41 15.02
C VAL A 5 -55.15 0.93 15.29
N ALA A 6 -54.79 -0.24 14.77
CA ALA A 6 -53.42 -0.74 14.74
C ALA A 6 -52.63 0.03 13.66
N LEU A 7 -51.59 0.75 14.09
CA LEU A 7 -50.66 1.44 13.20
C LEU A 7 -49.64 0.41 12.66
N VAL A 8 -49.78 0.03 11.40
CA VAL A 8 -48.75 -0.74 10.68
C VAL A 8 -47.65 0.24 10.28
N VAL A 9 -46.50 0.18 10.96
CA VAL A 9 -45.29 0.89 10.54
C VAL A 9 -44.67 0.10 9.38
N GLY A 10 -45.02 0.48 8.15
CA GLY A 10 -44.28 0.04 6.98
C GLY A 10 -42.91 0.69 6.95
N CYS A 11 -41.84 -0.11 7.04
CA CYS A 11 -40.50 0.32 6.68
C CYS A 11 -40.46 0.63 5.18
N ALA A 12 -40.76 1.88 4.82
CA ALA A 12 -40.44 2.40 3.51
C ALA A 12 -38.90 2.49 3.42
N LEU A 13 -38.29 1.59 2.64
CA LEU A 13 -36.94 1.76 2.13
C LEU A 13 -36.89 3.11 1.42
N ALA A 14 -36.17 4.07 1.99
CA ALA A 14 -35.91 5.34 1.32
C ALA A 14 -35.22 5.04 -0.02
N PRO A 15 -35.66 5.64 -1.14
CA PRO A 15 -34.96 5.47 -2.40
C PRO A 15 -33.54 5.99 -2.23
N ARG A 16 -32.53 5.13 -2.45
CA ARG A 16 -31.12 5.55 -2.52
C ARG A 16 -31.03 6.61 -3.62
N ALA A 17 -30.90 7.88 -3.24
CA ALA A 17 -30.65 8.97 -4.16
C ALA A 17 -29.34 8.69 -4.91
N HIS A 18 -29.44 8.17 -6.13
CA HIS A 18 -28.32 8.16 -7.06
C HIS A 18 -28.11 9.61 -7.45
N ALA A 19 -27.07 10.25 -6.94
CA ALA A 19 -26.65 11.54 -7.44
C ALA A 19 -26.24 11.34 -8.91
N GLN A 20 -27.01 11.89 -9.86
CA GLN A 20 -26.53 12.11 -11.23
C GLN A 20 -25.23 12.93 -11.16
N PRO A 21 -24.23 12.64 -12.01
CA PRO A 21 -24.36 12.06 -13.36
C PRO A 21 -23.76 10.65 -13.52
N SER A 22 -24.63 9.71 -13.86
CA SER A 22 -24.32 8.34 -14.28
C SER A 22 -24.97 8.08 -15.65
N VAL A 23 -24.36 7.23 -16.47
CA VAL A 23 -24.97 6.77 -17.74
C VAL A 23 -25.71 5.46 -17.45
N PRO A 24 -27.05 5.40 -17.60
CA PRO A 24 -27.80 4.18 -17.34
C PRO A 24 -27.39 3.08 -18.32
N ALA A 25 -27.45 1.82 -17.86
CA ALA A 25 -27.11 0.69 -18.70
C ALA A 25 -28.06 0.59 -19.92
N ALA A 26 -27.48 0.61 -21.11
CA ALA A 26 -28.19 0.35 -22.36
C ALA A 26 -28.39 -1.17 -22.58
N GLU A 27 -29.41 -1.55 -23.36
CA GLU A 27 -29.49 -2.92 -23.89
C GLU A 27 -28.36 -3.16 -24.91
N PRO A 28 -27.79 -4.37 -25.00
CA PRO A 28 -28.14 -5.60 -24.25
C PRO A 28 -27.45 -5.75 -22.88
N TYR A 29 -26.81 -4.70 -22.36
CA TYR A 29 -25.88 -4.79 -21.23
C TYR A 29 -26.52 -4.71 -19.84
N ARG A 30 -27.85 -4.48 -19.72
CA ARG A 30 -28.49 -4.26 -18.40
C ARG A 30 -28.22 -5.36 -17.40
N ALA A 31 -28.39 -6.63 -17.81
CA ALA A 31 -28.14 -7.77 -16.94
C ALA A 31 -26.66 -7.94 -16.59
N ALA A 32 -25.76 -7.73 -17.57
CA ALA A 32 -24.32 -7.76 -17.35
C ALA A 32 -23.87 -6.70 -16.34
N VAL A 33 -24.40 -5.48 -16.47
CA VAL A 33 -24.14 -4.38 -15.55
C VAL A 33 -24.64 -4.73 -14.15
N ALA A 34 -25.86 -5.23 -14.00
CA ALA A 34 -26.41 -5.58 -12.68
C ALA A 34 -25.56 -6.63 -11.94
N GLU A 35 -24.94 -7.59 -12.64
CA GLU A 35 -24.00 -8.54 -12.03
C GLU A 35 -22.65 -7.87 -11.68
N ALA A 36 -22.15 -6.98 -12.54
CA ALA A 36 -20.94 -6.22 -12.26
C ALA A 36 -21.11 -5.25 -11.07
N GLU A 37 -22.28 -4.64 -10.91
CA GLU A 37 -22.62 -3.76 -9.78
C GLU A 37 -22.46 -4.50 -8.44
N LYS A 38 -22.90 -5.76 -8.35
CA LYS A 38 -22.72 -6.59 -7.14
C LYS A 38 -21.24 -6.82 -6.82
N LEU A 39 -20.43 -7.13 -7.83
CA LEU A 39 -18.98 -7.27 -7.67
C LEU A 39 -18.36 -5.96 -7.19
N ILE A 40 -18.71 -4.84 -7.83
CA ILE A 40 -18.14 -3.54 -7.48
C ILE A 40 -18.53 -3.12 -6.07
N GLU A 41 -19.80 -3.26 -5.67
CA GLU A 41 -20.23 -2.98 -4.30
C GLU A 41 -19.51 -3.85 -3.28
N HIS A 42 -19.29 -5.13 -3.60
CA HIS A 42 -18.51 -6.04 -2.77
C HIS A 42 -17.05 -5.57 -2.63
N GLU A 43 -16.35 -5.30 -3.74
CA GLU A 43 -14.95 -4.86 -3.72
C GLU A 43 -14.77 -3.51 -3.01
N VAL A 44 -15.68 -2.55 -3.25
CA VAL A 44 -15.63 -1.23 -2.60
C VAL A 44 -15.78 -1.37 -1.07
N GLY A 45 -16.70 -2.23 -0.62
CA GLY A 45 -16.90 -2.50 0.81
C GLY A 45 -15.76 -3.30 1.44
N ASP A 46 -15.38 -4.42 0.83
CA ASP A 46 -14.39 -5.37 1.36
C ASP A 46 -12.97 -4.77 1.38
N LYS A 47 -12.57 -4.10 0.29
CA LYS A 47 -11.25 -3.48 0.15
C LYS A 47 -11.20 -2.04 0.65
N LYS A 48 -12.31 -1.53 1.22
CA LYS A 48 -12.45 -0.18 1.78
C LYS A 48 -11.97 0.90 0.80
N LEU A 49 -12.47 0.85 -0.43
CA LEU A 49 -12.14 1.84 -1.44
C LEU A 49 -12.90 3.15 -1.13
N PRO A 50 -12.24 4.31 -0.97
CA PRO A 50 -12.94 5.56 -0.67
C PRO A 50 -13.91 5.96 -1.79
N ALA A 51 -13.42 5.97 -3.03
CA ALA A 51 -14.18 6.18 -4.26
C ALA A 51 -13.69 5.27 -5.38
N LEU A 52 -14.63 4.84 -6.23
CA LEU A 52 -14.38 4.14 -7.48
C LEU A 52 -15.35 4.63 -8.56
N SER A 53 -14.87 4.84 -9.78
CA SER A 53 -15.71 5.12 -10.95
C SER A 53 -15.41 4.15 -12.07
N VAL A 54 -16.41 3.88 -12.91
CA VAL A 54 -16.32 2.91 -14.01
C VAL A 54 -17.14 3.36 -15.22
N ALA A 55 -16.66 3.04 -16.42
CA ALA A 55 -17.40 3.20 -17.67
C ALA A 55 -17.24 1.96 -18.57
N LEU A 56 -18.32 1.57 -19.25
CA LEU A 56 -18.36 0.56 -20.31
C LEU A 56 -18.68 1.25 -21.64
N VAL A 57 -17.86 0.96 -22.64
CA VAL A 57 -17.97 1.47 -24.01
C VAL A 57 -18.25 0.31 -24.96
N ASP A 58 -19.25 0.48 -25.82
CA ASP A 58 -19.49 -0.37 -26.98
C ASP A 58 -19.37 0.48 -28.26
N ASP A 59 -18.37 0.13 -29.08
CA ASP A 59 -17.91 0.88 -30.24
C ASP A 59 -17.66 2.35 -29.89
N GLN A 60 -18.55 3.27 -30.27
CA GLN A 60 -18.35 4.71 -30.06
C GLN A 60 -19.27 5.28 -28.97
N LYS A 61 -19.92 4.42 -28.18
CA LYS A 61 -20.94 4.83 -27.21
C LYS A 61 -20.58 4.35 -25.82
N VAL A 62 -20.65 5.26 -24.85
CA VAL A 62 -20.71 4.90 -23.44
C VAL A 62 -22.08 4.27 -23.19
N VAL A 63 -22.12 2.97 -22.95
CA VAL A 63 -23.35 2.21 -22.72
C VAL A 63 -23.68 2.05 -21.25
N TRP A 64 -22.74 2.37 -20.35
CA TRP A 64 -22.93 2.48 -18.91
C TRP A 64 -21.78 3.23 -18.26
N ALA A 65 -22.06 4.01 -17.21
CA ALA A 65 -21.03 4.60 -16.36
C ALA A 65 -21.59 4.96 -14.98
N ALA A 66 -20.83 4.71 -13.92
CA ALA A 66 -21.25 4.91 -12.53
C ALA A 66 -20.08 5.25 -11.60
N GLY A 67 -20.41 5.72 -10.39
CA GLY A 67 -19.47 5.91 -9.29
C GLY A 67 -19.99 5.29 -7.98
N TYR A 68 -19.06 4.91 -7.12
CA TYR A 68 -19.28 4.19 -5.87
C TYR A 68 -18.40 4.78 -4.77
N GLY A 69 -18.91 4.82 -3.54
CA GLY A 69 -18.23 5.48 -2.43
C GLY A 69 -18.38 6.99 -2.46
N PHE A 70 -17.37 7.71 -1.97
CA PHE A 70 -17.41 9.15 -1.76
C PHE A 70 -16.14 9.82 -2.26
N GLN A 71 -16.30 10.91 -3.01
CA GLN A 71 -15.20 11.73 -3.51
C GLN A 71 -14.40 12.35 -2.36
N ASP A 72 -15.03 12.71 -1.23
CA ASP A 72 -14.35 13.30 -0.08
C ASP A 72 -14.33 12.39 1.15
N ARG A 73 -13.29 12.52 1.98
CA ARG A 73 -13.14 11.77 3.25
C ARG A 73 -14.24 12.04 4.26
N GLY A 74 -14.85 13.22 4.21
CA GLY A 74 -15.99 13.58 5.04
C GLY A 74 -17.27 12.83 4.66
N ARG A 75 -17.24 12.06 3.56
CA ARG A 75 -18.36 11.29 3.00
C ARG A 75 -19.58 12.16 2.70
N LYS A 76 -19.34 13.39 2.22
CA LYS A 76 -20.41 14.36 1.91
C LYS A 76 -20.81 14.34 0.44
N THR A 77 -19.88 13.98 -0.43
CA THR A 77 -20.00 14.03 -1.89
C THR A 77 -19.89 12.60 -2.42
N PRO A 78 -20.97 12.00 -2.91
CA PRO A 78 -20.90 10.71 -3.57
C PRO A 78 -19.94 10.74 -4.75
N ALA A 79 -19.19 9.66 -4.96
CA ALA A 79 -18.44 9.50 -6.20
C ALA A 79 -19.40 9.25 -7.37
N THR A 80 -19.07 9.76 -8.56
CA THR A 80 -19.88 9.63 -9.78
C THR A 80 -19.00 9.29 -10.99
N ALA A 81 -19.59 9.10 -12.17
CA ALA A 81 -18.82 8.90 -13.39
C ALA A 81 -17.98 10.15 -13.79
N GLU A 82 -18.31 11.32 -13.25
CA GLU A 82 -17.60 12.59 -13.47
C GLU A 82 -16.56 12.92 -12.39
N THR A 83 -16.42 12.09 -11.35
CA THR A 83 -15.37 12.28 -10.36
C THR A 83 -14.00 12.23 -11.03
N VAL A 84 -13.16 13.22 -10.71
CA VAL A 84 -11.80 13.34 -11.26
C VAL A 84 -10.84 12.56 -10.38
N TYR A 85 -9.89 11.88 -11.01
CA TYR A 85 -8.85 11.10 -10.37
C TYR A 85 -7.51 11.41 -11.03
N ARG A 86 -6.40 11.12 -10.33
CA ARG A 86 -5.10 10.99 -10.98
C ARG A 86 -5.03 9.61 -11.63
N VAL A 87 -4.80 9.55 -12.94
CA VAL A 87 -4.89 8.28 -13.70
C VAL A 87 -3.53 7.60 -13.90
N GLY A 88 -2.49 8.12 -13.25
CA GLY A 88 -1.14 7.58 -13.24
C GLY A 88 -0.64 7.27 -14.66
N SER A 89 -0.03 6.11 -14.84
CA SER A 89 0.60 5.72 -16.09
C SER A 89 -0.31 5.62 -17.33
N VAL A 90 -1.64 5.73 -17.21
CA VAL A 90 -2.50 5.95 -18.40
C VAL A 90 -2.14 7.25 -19.12
N SER A 91 -1.55 8.22 -18.43
CA SER A 91 -0.97 9.46 -18.98
C SER A 91 -0.06 9.23 -20.20
N LYS A 92 0.70 8.12 -20.19
CA LYS A 92 1.67 7.78 -21.25
C LYS A 92 1.01 7.67 -22.62
N LEU A 93 -0.21 7.15 -22.67
CA LEU A 93 -0.96 7.00 -23.92
C LEU A 93 -1.17 8.34 -24.62
N PHE A 94 -1.44 9.41 -23.86
CA PHE A 94 -1.69 10.75 -24.40
C PHE A 94 -0.40 11.43 -24.86
N THR A 95 0.70 11.23 -24.13
CA THR A 95 2.05 11.62 -24.54
C THR A 95 2.42 10.97 -25.87
N ASP A 96 2.19 9.67 -25.99
CA ASP A 96 2.56 8.88 -27.16
C ASP A 96 1.70 9.21 -28.38
N VAL A 97 0.39 9.45 -28.19
CA VAL A 97 -0.50 9.97 -29.25
C VAL A 97 -0.02 11.32 -29.77
N ALA A 98 0.40 12.24 -28.90
CA ALA A 98 0.92 13.54 -29.31
C ALA A 98 2.16 13.41 -30.21
N VAL A 99 3.06 12.47 -29.89
CA VAL A 99 4.22 12.16 -30.72
C VAL A 99 3.80 11.55 -32.06
N MET A 100 2.86 10.59 -32.07
CA MET A 100 2.38 9.98 -33.31
C MET A 100 1.68 10.98 -34.24
N GLN A 101 0.95 11.97 -33.71
CA GLN A 101 0.41 13.06 -34.54
C GLN A 101 1.52 13.86 -35.25
N LEU A 102 2.66 14.08 -34.58
CA LEU A 102 3.81 14.73 -35.21
C LEU A 102 4.54 13.85 -36.22
N VAL A 103 4.51 12.53 -36.04
CA VAL A 103 4.99 11.57 -37.05
C VAL A 103 4.12 11.64 -38.29
N GLU A 104 2.79 11.68 -38.13
CA GLU A 104 1.86 11.82 -39.24
C GLU A 104 2.01 13.13 -40.02
N ASP A 105 2.37 14.21 -39.31
CA ASP A 105 2.72 15.52 -39.86
C ASP A 105 4.11 15.54 -40.54
N GLY A 106 4.91 14.46 -40.42
CA GLY A 106 6.29 14.40 -40.91
C GLY A 106 7.30 15.24 -40.12
N LYS A 107 6.93 15.69 -38.91
CA LYS A 107 7.77 16.54 -38.05
C LYS A 107 8.70 15.73 -37.14
N LEU A 108 8.27 14.54 -36.75
CA LEU A 108 9.08 13.58 -35.98
C LEU A 108 9.24 12.28 -36.76
N ASP A 109 10.38 11.63 -36.54
CA ASP A 109 10.68 10.27 -37.00
C ASP A 109 11.00 9.46 -35.75
N ILE A 110 10.16 8.47 -35.45
CA ILE A 110 10.28 7.67 -34.23
C ILE A 110 11.43 6.66 -34.28
N ASP A 111 12.01 6.43 -35.46
CA ASP A 111 13.17 5.56 -35.67
C ASP A 111 14.49 6.33 -35.78
N ALA A 112 14.43 7.67 -35.85
CA ALA A 112 15.61 8.51 -35.74
C ALA A 112 16.17 8.52 -34.30
N PRO A 113 17.50 8.67 -34.13
CA PRO A 113 18.08 8.90 -32.81
C PRO A 113 17.44 10.10 -32.10
N VAL A 114 17.03 9.93 -30.84
CA VAL A 114 16.36 10.99 -30.06
C VAL A 114 17.23 12.23 -29.89
N ALA A 115 18.57 12.06 -29.89
CA ALA A 115 19.55 13.14 -29.85
C ALA A 115 19.44 14.12 -31.04
N LYS A 116 18.77 13.73 -32.14
CA LYS A 116 18.43 14.63 -33.25
C LYS A 116 17.51 15.77 -32.79
N TYR A 117 16.62 15.49 -31.86
CA TYR A 117 15.60 16.43 -31.36
C TYR A 117 16.00 17.06 -30.02
N VAL A 118 16.78 16.33 -29.22
CA VAL A 118 17.24 16.75 -27.89
C VAL A 118 18.76 16.50 -27.77
N PRO A 119 19.61 17.30 -28.43
CA PRO A 119 21.07 17.08 -28.47
C PRO A 119 21.75 17.21 -27.10
N GLU A 120 21.11 17.87 -26.14
CA GLU A 120 21.58 18.00 -24.77
C GLU A 120 21.31 16.76 -23.91
N PHE A 121 20.42 15.84 -24.34
CA PHE A 121 20.17 14.57 -23.66
C PHE A 121 21.24 13.54 -24.06
N LYS A 122 22.14 13.26 -23.12
CA LYS A 122 23.37 12.48 -23.32
C LYS A 122 23.52 11.42 -22.22
N PRO A 123 22.71 10.34 -22.24
CA PRO A 123 22.98 9.17 -21.41
C PRO A 123 24.31 8.53 -21.83
N SER A 124 24.89 7.73 -20.95
CA SER A 124 26.14 7.02 -21.23
C SER A 124 25.87 5.68 -21.92
N TYR A 125 26.46 5.50 -23.09
CA TYR A 125 26.37 4.26 -23.88
C TYR A 125 27.63 3.42 -23.70
N ARG A 126 27.48 2.09 -23.67
CA ARG A 126 28.61 1.16 -23.80
C ARG A 126 29.04 1.04 -25.26
N ASP A 127 30.28 0.62 -25.49
CA ASP A 127 30.83 0.42 -26.83
C ASP A 127 29.92 -0.51 -27.66
N GLY A 128 29.50 -0.03 -28.84
CA GLY A 128 28.65 -0.76 -29.77
C GLY A 128 27.14 -0.67 -29.50
N GLU A 129 26.68 0.01 -28.44
CA GLU A 129 25.25 0.23 -28.22
C GLU A 129 24.66 1.20 -29.26
N LYS A 130 23.46 0.89 -29.74
CA LYS A 130 22.73 1.74 -30.70
C LYS A 130 22.19 3.00 -30.01
N PRO A 131 22.10 4.16 -30.69
CA PRO A 131 21.42 5.32 -30.15
C PRO A 131 19.95 5.02 -29.83
N ILE A 132 19.44 5.58 -28.72
CA ILE A 132 18.03 5.47 -28.35
C ILE A 132 17.14 6.21 -29.35
N THR A 133 16.00 5.61 -29.70
CA THR A 133 14.95 6.20 -30.55
C THR A 133 13.63 6.39 -29.78
N LEU A 134 12.70 7.20 -30.30
CA LEU A 134 11.37 7.34 -29.67
C LEU A 134 10.59 6.03 -29.66
N ARG A 135 10.70 5.20 -30.72
CA ARG A 135 10.10 3.85 -30.75
C ARG A 135 10.57 3.01 -29.57
N MET A 136 11.85 3.05 -29.24
CA MET A 136 12.41 2.33 -28.09
C MET A 136 11.92 2.91 -26.76
N LEU A 137 11.78 4.24 -26.64
CA LEU A 137 11.29 4.88 -25.43
C LEU A 137 9.82 4.54 -25.15
N MET A 138 8.94 4.70 -26.16
CA MET A 138 7.49 4.47 -26.08
C MET A 138 7.11 3.00 -25.92
N SER A 139 8.02 2.06 -26.22
CA SER A 139 7.83 0.62 -26.03
C SER A 139 8.62 0.03 -24.85
N HIS A 140 9.23 0.88 -24.00
CA HIS A 140 10.03 0.47 -22.84
C HIS A 140 11.22 -0.45 -23.21
N ARG A 141 11.88 -0.15 -24.32
CA ARG A 141 13.02 -0.89 -24.90
C ARG A 141 14.29 -0.06 -25.02
N SER A 142 14.33 1.15 -24.45
CA SER A 142 15.51 2.02 -24.50
C SER A 142 16.66 1.55 -23.61
N GLY A 143 16.38 0.72 -22.60
CA GLY A 143 17.37 0.31 -21.60
C GLY A 143 17.66 1.35 -20.53
N LEU A 144 16.94 2.49 -20.52
CA LEU A 144 17.06 3.49 -19.46
C LEU A 144 16.63 2.95 -18.10
N ILE A 145 17.18 3.57 -17.05
CA ILE A 145 16.76 3.43 -15.64
C ILE A 145 15.26 3.64 -15.46
N ARG A 146 14.69 3.08 -14.38
CA ARG A 146 13.23 3.22 -14.14
C ARG A 146 12.83 4.67 -13.87
N GLU A 147 13.48 5.27 -12.88
CA GLU A 147 13.21 6.62 -12.37
C GLU A 147 14.38 7.57 -12.66
N PRO A 148 14.14 8.85 -12.98
CA PRO A 148 15.21 9.84 -13.10
C PRO A 148 15.78 10.24 -11.72
N PRO A 149 17.04 10.67 -11.61
CA PRO A 149 17.60 11.15 -10.34
C PRO A 149 16.83 12.31 -9.69
N THR A 150 16.22 13.17 -10.50
CA THR A 150 15.44 14.35 -10.07
C THR A 150 14.02 14.23 -10.61
N GLY A 151 13.01 14.60 -9.82
CA GLY A 151 11.60 14.56 -10.25
C GLY A 151 10.99 13.17 -10.36
N ASN A 152 11.59 12.18 -9.71
CA ASN A 152 11.09 10.81 -9.60
C ASN A 152 9.88 10.68 -8.67
N TYR A 153 9.32 9.48 -8.60
CA TYR A 153 8.17 9.12 -7.76
C TYR A 153 8.30 9.46 -6.26
N PHE A 154 9.51 9.62 -5.72
CA PHE A 154 9.69 9.95 -4.31
C PHE A 154 9.86 11.46 -4.06
N ASP A 155 10.32 12.20 -5.07
CA ASP A 155 10.81 13.57 -4.97
C ASP A 155 9.66 14.60 -4.95
N PRO A 156 9.40 15.28 -3.82
CA PRO A 156 8.32 16.24 -3.69
C PRO A 156 8.67 17.64 -4.24
N SER A 157 9.82 17.82 -4.90
CA SER A 157 10.32 19.15 -5.31
C SER A 157 9.71 19.71 -6.61
N GLU A 158 8.88 18.93 -7.32
CA GLU A 158 8.18 19.32 -8.55
C GLU A 158 9.08 20.03 -9.60
N PRO A 159 10.24 19.45 -9.97
CA PRO A 159 11.18 20.09 -10.90
C PRO A 159 10.62 20.14 -12.33
N SER A 160 11.16 21.04 -13.16
CA SER A 160 10.78 21.09 -14.57
C SER A 160 11.09 19.79 -15.31
N LEU A 161 10.34 19.53 -16.39
CA LEU A 161 10.58 18.39 -17.27
C LEU A 161 12.00 18.38 -17.86
N GLU A 162 12.54 19.55 -18.20
CA GLU A 162 13.93 19.71 -18.64
C GLU A 162 14.92 19.27 -17.55
N LYS A 163 14.81 19.82 -16.33
CA LYS A 163 15.71 19.47 -15.22
C LYS A 163 15.65 17.98 -14.92
N THR A 164 14.46 17.40 -14.98
CA THR A 164 14.23 15.97 -14.82
C THR A 164 14.96 15.16 -15.90
N VAL A 165 14.77 15.49 -17.17
CA VAL A 165 15.40 14.75 -18.28
C VAL A 165 16.92 14.89 -18.30
N LEU A 166 17.44 16.11 -18.10
CA LEU A 166 18.88 16.37 -18.12
C LEU A 166 19.60 15.81 -16.90
N SER A 167 18.89 15.52 -15.80
CA SER A 167 19.48 14.84 -14.64
C SER A 167 20.02 13.44 -14.97
N MET A 168 19.56 12.82 -16.07
CA MET A 168 20.02 11.51 -16.53
C MET A 168 21.32 11.54 -17.34
N ASN A 169 21.87 12.72 -17.64
CA ASN A 169 23.10 12.83 -18.42
C ASN A 169 24.27 12.14 -17.73
N GLY A 170 25.04 11.35 -18.48
CA GLY A 170 26.15 10.56 -17.96
C GLY A 170 25.77 9.26 -17.24
N ILE A 171 24.48 8.98 -17.04
CA ILE A 171 24.04 7.71 -16.44
C ILE A 171 24.03 6.61 -17.50
N GLY A 172 24.59 5.45 -17.16
CA GLY A 172 24.63 4.27 -18.02
C GLY A 172 23.27 3.60 -18.18
N LEU A 173 23.07 2.92 -19.32
CA LEU A 173 21.87 2.12 -19.56
C LEU A 173 21.88 0.82 -18.75
N VAL A 174 20.73 0.43 -18.22
CA VAL A 174 20.52 -0.86 -17.55
C VAL A 174 20.77 -2.01 -18.54
N TYR A 175 20.18 -1.91 -19.73
CA TYR A 175 20.33 -2.89 -20.82
C TYR A 175 20.71 -2.20 -22.12
N PRO A 176 21.38 -2.92 -23.05
CA PRO A 176 21.55 -2.43 -24.42
C PRO A 176 20.18 -2.10 -25.05
N PRO A 177 20.04 -0.99 -25.78
CA PRO A 177 18.77 -0.63 -26.42
C PRO A 177 18.24 -1.77 -27.31
N SER A 178 16.92 -1.96 -27.31
CA SER A 178 16.14 -3.03 -27.96
C SER A 178 16.33 -4.46 -27.44
N SER A 179 17.32 -4.72 -26.57
CA SER A 179 17.66 -6.08 -26.15
C SER A 179 16.66 -6.72 -25.18
N ARG A 180 16.07 -5.92 -24.27
CA ARG A 180 15.13 -6.39 -23.23
C ARG A 180 14.14 -5.29 -22.85
N MET A 181 12.94 -5.66 -22.41
CA MET A 181 11.97 -4.71 -21.86
C MET A 181 12.42 -4.25 -20.46
N LYS A 182 12.44 -2.93 -20.26
CA LYS A 182 12.62 -2.25 -18.97
C LYS A 182 11.61 -1.12 -18.85
N TYR A 183 10.56 -1.35 -18.06
CA TYR A 183 9.60 -0.30 -17.76
C TYR A 183 10.30 0.91 -17.15
N SER A 184 10.09 2.09 -17.73
CA SER A 184 10.83 3.31 -17.38
C SER A 184 9.93 4.53 -17.50
N ASN A 185 9.71 5.20 -16.37
CA ASN A 185 9.07 6.52 -16.31
C ASN A 185 10.04 7.58 -16.85
N ALA A 186 11.33 7.42 -16.57
CA ALA A 186 12.40 8.27 -17.09
C ALA A 186 12.37 8.33 -18.63
N ALA A 187 12.20 7.20 -19.30
CA ALA A 187 12.08 7.12 -20.76
C ALA A 187 10.91 7.96 -21.30
N ILE A 188 9.75 7.91 -20.66
CA ILE A 188 8.58 8.70 -21.10
C ILE A 188 8.76 10.19 -20.81
N GLY A 189 9.50 10.55 -19.76
CA GLY A 189 9.99 11.93 -19.57
C GLY A 189 10.75 12.44 -20.79
N VAL A 190 11.63 11.64 -21.38
CA VAL A 190 12.36 11.99 -22.62
C VAL A 190 11.41 12.13 -23.82
N VAL A 191 10.38 11.28 -23.92
CA VAL A 191 9.35 11.39 -24.98
C VAL A 191 8.64 12.74 -24.91
N GLY A 192 8.14 13.12 -23.72
CA GLY A 192 7.47 14.40 -23.54
C GLY A 192 8.41 15.61 -23.67
N TYR A 193 9.67 15.48 -23.27
CA TYR A 193 10.65 16.57 -23.46
C TYR A 193 11.02 16.74 -24.94
N THR A 194 11.10 15.65 -25.71
CA THR A 194 11.26 15.68 -27.17
C THR A 194 10.10 16.42 -27.83
N LEU A 195 8.87 16.15 -27.38
CA LEU A 195 7.68 16.88 -27.82
C LEU A 195 7.82 18.38 -27.55
N GLN A 196 8.14 18.76 -26.32
CA GLN A 196 8.32 20.15 -25.91
C GLN A 196 9.41 20.88 -26.72
N GLN A 197 10.56 20.24 -26.94
CA GLN A 197 11.67 20.82 -27.71
C GLN A 197 11.30 20.99 -29.19
N SER A 198 10.68 19.97 -29.80
CA SER A 198 10.31 20.04 -31.22
C SER A 198 9.25 21.10 -31.53
N GLN A 199 8.34 21.36 -30.58
CA GLN A 199 7.22 22.28 -30.77
C GLN A 199 7.46 23.66 -30.14
N LYS A 200 8.51 23.83 -29.33
CA LYS A 200 8.83 25.05 -28.59
C LYS A 200 7.64 25.55 -27.74
N GLU A 201 6.92 24.60 -27.15
CA GLU A 201 5.74 24.83 -26.31
C GLU A 201 5.83 23.90 -25.09
N GLN A 202 5.36 24.36 -23.92
CA GLN A 202 5.30 23.51 -22.72
C GLN A 202 4.48 22.26 -22.99
N PHE A 203 5.00 21.11 -22.53
CA PHE A 203 4.39 19.79 -22.74
C PHE A 203 2.89 19.76 -22.42
N GLU A 204 2.50 20.25 -21.23
CA GLU A 204 1.12 20.19 -20.75
C GLU A 204 0.17 21.01 -21.64
N LYS A 205 0.63 22.18 -22.09
CA LYS A 205 -0.15 23.06 -22.98
C LYS A 205 -0.31 22.45 -24.37
N TYR A 206 0.77 21.87 -24.91
CA TYR A 206 0.72 21.21 -26.20
C TYR A 206 -0.26 20.04 -26.18
N VAL A 207 -0.15 19.14 -25.19
CA VAL A 207 -1.03 17.96 -25.06
C VAL A 207 -2.47 18.38 -24.81
N GLN A 208 -2.71 19.39 -23.97
CA GLN A 208 -4.06 19.95 -23.77
C GLN A 208 -4.67 20.36 -25.11
N ARG A 209 -3.99 21.21 -25.88
CA ARG A 209 -4.48 21.80 -27.12
C ARG A 209 -4.60 20.83 -28.29
N ARG A 210 -3.70 19.85 -28.40
CA ARG A 210 -3.58 18.96 -29.58
C ARG A 210 -4.20 17.59 -29.38
N VAL A 211 -4.34 17.14 -28.14
CA VAL A 211 -4.84 15.80 -27.80
C VAL A 211 -6.12 15.89 -26.98
N ILE A 212 -6.09 16.55 -25.82
CA ILE A 212 -7.20 16.52 -24.86
C ILE A 212 -8.41 17.31 -25.37
N ASP A 213 -8.22 18.55 -25.81
CA ASP A 213 -9.32 19.41 -26.28
C ASP A 213 -9.98 18.84 -27.55
N PRO A 214 -9.25 18.35 -28.57
CA PRO A 214 -9.86 17.73 -29.75
C PRO A 214 -10.62 16.44 -29.45
N LEU A 215 -10.23 15.68 -28.42
CA LEU A 215 -10.99 14.52 -27.93
C LEU A 215 -12.24 14.92 -27.13
N GLY A 216 -12.43 16.21 -26.82
CA GLY A 216 -13.54 16.72 -26.02
C GLY A 216 -13.45 16.31 -24.55
N MET A 217 -12.24 16.07 -24.03
CA MET A 217 -11.99 15.61 -22.66
C MET A 217 -11.90 16.79 -21.67
N ASN A 218 -13.03 17.48 -21.49
CA ASN A 218 -13.10 18.79 -20.81
C ASN A 218 -12.80 18.75 -19.29
N ALA A 219 -12.82 17.57 -18.67
CA ALA A 219 -12.50 17.38 -17.24
C ALA A 219 -11.10 16.81 -17.04
N SER A 220 -10.27 16.81 -18.08
CA SER A 220 -8.94 16.21 -18.08
C SER A 220 -7.83 17.24 -18.30
N SER A 221 -6.71 17.06 -17.61
CA SER A 221 -5.53 17.91 -17.76
C SER A 221 -4.28 17.25 -17.18
N PHE A 222 -3.09 17.66 -17.63
CA PHE A 222 -1.81 17.34 -16.98
C PHE A 222 -1.45 18.32 -15.85
N LEU A 223 -2.28 19.33 -15.63
CA LEU A 223 -2.11 20.31 -14.56
C LEU A 223 -3.28 20.23 -13.57
N PRO A 224 -3.03 20.42 -12.27
CA PRO A 224 -4.09 20.45 -11.26
C PRO A 224 -4.79 21.83 -11.28
N THR A 225 -5.52 22.10 -12.36
CA THR A 225 -6.30 23.34 -12.52
C THR A 225 -7.40 23.47 -11.46
N ALA A 226 -7.98 24.66 -11.30
CA ALA A 226 -9.07 24.85 -10.33
C ALA A 226 -10.28 23.93 -10.60
N GLY A 227 -10.60 23.67 -11.87
CA GLY A 227 -11.67 22.75 -12.27
C GLY A 227 -11.35 21.30 -11.89
N VAL A 228 -10.14 20.85 -12.20
CA VAL A 228 -9.63 19.52 -11.82
C VAL A 228 -9.64 19.33 -10.30
N LYS A 229 -9.07 20.28 -9.54
CA LYS A 229 -9.00 20.21 -8.07
C LYS A 229 -10.38 20.15 -7.42
N LYS A 230 -11.39 20.82 -8.00
CA LYS A 230 -12.77 20.81 -7.47
C LYS A 230 -13.43 19.44 -7.61
N GLY A 231 -13.14 18.70 -8.68
CA GLY A 231 -13.70 17.37 -8.94
C GLY A 231 -12.83 16.21 -8.43
N LEU A 232 -11.62 16.50 -7.93
CA LEU A 232 -10.66 15.48 -7.53
C LEU A 232 -11.14 14.71 -6.30
N ALA A 233 -11.09 13.38 -6.36
CA ALA A 233 -11.29 12.52 -5.21
C ALA A 233 -10.13 12.62 -4.21
N ASP A 234 -10.45 12.61 -2.92
CA ASP A 234 -9.48 12.35 -1.87
C ASP A 234 -8.97 10.92 -2.00
N ALA A 235 -7.65 10.75 -1.89
CA ALA A 235 -7.01 9.44 -1.97
C ALA A 235 -6.32 9.04 -0.67
N VAL A 236 -6.13 7.73 -0.49
CA VAL A 236 -5.51 7.12 0.68
C VAL A 236 -4.36 6.19 0.27
N MET A 237 -3.24 6.31 0.97
CA MET A 237 -2.11 5.38 0.92
C MET A 237 -2.03 4.58 2.22
N TRP A 238 -1.32 3.46 2.17
CA TRP A 238 -1.21 2.57 3.32
C TRP A 238 0.14 1.86 3.36
N THR A 239 0.61 1.57 4.57
CA THR A 239 1.89 0.89 4.81
C THR A 239 1.71 -0.62 4.86
N TYR A 240 2.80 -1.39 4.74
CA TYR A 240 2.81 -2.85 4.95
C TYR A 240 2.08 -3.30 6.23
N HIS A 241 2.17 -2.52 7.32
CA HIS A 241 1.54 -2.82 8.61
C HIS A 241 0.09 -2.29 8.72
N GLY A 242 -0.49 -1.78 7.63
CA GLY A 242 -1.90 -1.43 7.53
C GLY A 242 -2.26 -0.01 7.97
N LYS A 243 -1.29 0.84 8.32
CA LYS A 243 -1.54 2.24 8.67
C LYS A 243 -1.94 3.02 7.42
N GLU A 244 -3.11 3.64 7.45
CA GLU A 244 -3.62 4.48 6.37
C GLU A 244 -3.25 5.94 6.60
N PHE A 245 -2.95 6.66 5.52
CA PHE A 245 -2.67 8.09 5.57
C PHE A 245 -3.05 8.81 4.27
N PRO A 246 -3.23 10.14 4.32
CA PRO A 246 -3.52 10.94 3.14
C PRO A 246 -2.46 10.80 2.04
N ALA A 247 -2.90 10.52 0.81
CA ALA A 247 -1.99 10.52 -0.32
C ALA A 247 -1.36 11.92 -0.57
N PRO A 248 -0.07 12.01 -0.92
CA PRO A 248 0.57 13.27 -1.30
C PRO A 248 0.02 13.78 -2.65
N THR A 249 0.09 15.11 -2.83
CA THR A 249 -0.53 15.80 -3.97
C THR A 249 0.47 16.51 -4.89
N PHE A 250 1.78 16.34 -4.67
CA PHE A 250 2.79 16.94 -5.53
C PHE A 250 2.84 16.23 -6.90
N GLU A 251 3.31 16.93 -7.92
CA GLU A 251 3.51 16.42 -9.28
C GLU A 251 4.90 15.82 -9.51
N LEU A 252 4.97 14.81 -10.37
CA LEU A 252 6.23 14.26 -10.85
C LEU A 252 6.93 15.27 -11.78
N GLY A 253 8.26 15.32 -11.72
CA GLY A 253 9.03 16.06 -12.73
C GLY A 253 8.92 15.44 -14.13
N ALA A 254 8.66 14.13 -14.19
CA ALA A 254 8.29 13.43 -15.43
C ALA A 254 6.77 13.41 -15.64
N ALA A 255 6.13 14.58 -15.67
CA ALA A 255 4.70 14.74 -15.93
C ALA A 255 4.14 13.89 -17.09
N PRO A 256 4.84 13.75 -18.24
CA PRO A 256 4.40 12.89 -19.35
C PRO A 256 4.16 11.42 -18.99
N ALA A 257 4.78 10.95 -17.90
CA ALA A 257 4.69 9.57 -17.46
C ALA A 257 3.50 9.29 -16.54
N GLY A 258 2.92 10.29 -15.84
CA GLY A 258 1.99 9.98 -14.75
C GLY A 258 1.08 11.09 -14.19
N CYS A 259 1.21 12.35 -14.62
CA CYS A 259 0.52 13.47 -13.98
C CYS A 259 -0.84 13.85 -14.57
N MET A 260 -1.44 13.00 -15.41
CA MET A 260 -2.78 13.29 -15.95
C MET A 260 -3.86 13.09 -14.89
N TYR A 261 -4.77 14.06 -14.85
CA TYR A 261 -6.06 14.02 -14.18
C TYR A 261 -7.14 13.74 -15.21
N SER A 262 -8.10 12.87 -14.90
CA SER A 262 -9.21 12.57 -15.81
C SER A 262 -10.40 11.96 -15.08
N THR A 263 -11.48 11.72 -15.83
CA THR A 263 -12.68 10.99 -15.42
C THR A 263 -12.81 9.72 -16.26
N VAL A 264 -13.61 8.76 -15.80
CA VAL A 264 -13.89 7.56 -16.62
C VAL A 264 -14.63 7.91 -17.91
N LEU A 265 -15.44 8.96 -17.92
CA LEU A 265 -16.15 9.44 -19.11
C LEU A 265 -15.21 10.07 -20.15
N ASP A 266 -14.22 10.84 -19.71
CA ASP A 266 -13.24 11.42 -20.62
C ASP A 266 -12.31 10.35 -21.19
N LEU A 267 -11.85 9.40 -20.37
CA LEU A 267 -11.08 8.26 -20.87
C LEU A 267 -11.91 7.39 -21.83
N ALA A 268 -13.21 7.24 -21.62
CA ALA A 268 -14.11 6.53 -22.53
C ALA A 268 -14.26 7.21 -23.91
N LYS A 269 -14.10 8.55 -23.99
CA LYS A 269 -14.03 9.26 -25.29
C LYS A 269 -12.78 8.86 -26.07
N PHE A 270 -11.65 8.67 -25.39
CA PHE A 270 -10.44 8.16 -26.03
C PHE A 270 -10.61 6.72 -26.50
N GLN A 271 -11.28 5.84 -25.73
CA GLN A 271 -11.64 4.49 -26.21
C GLN A 271 -12.50 4.54 -27.47
N SER A 272 -13.52 5.40 -27.47
CA SER A 272 -14.41 5.59 -28.63
C SER A 272 -13.65 6.06 -29.88
N CYS A 273 -12.68 6.96 -29.72
CA CYS A 273 -11.80 7.40 -30.81
C CYS A 273 -10.97 6.23 -31.38
N LEU A 274 -10.45 5.34 -30.52
CA LEU A 274 -9.70 4.16 -30.97
C LEU A 274 -10.57 3.16 -31.74
N PHE A 275 -11.84 2.97 -31.32
CA PHE A 275 -12.80 2.12 -32.03
C PHE A 275 -13.33 2.74 -33.34
N ALA A 276 -13.29 4.07 -33.44
CA ALA A 276 -13.64 4.84 -34.62
C ALA A 276 -12.49 5.01 -35.63
N ASP A 277 -11.47 4.15 -35.56
CA ASP A 277 -10.26 4.22 -36.39
C ASP A 277 -9.58 5.61 -36.36
N GLY A 278 -9.57 6.23 -35.18
CA GLY A 278 -8.89 7.51 -34.95
C GLY A 278 -9.71 8.73 -35.32
N LYS A 279 -11.05 8.61 -35.40
CA LYS A 279 -11.95 9.74 -35.65
C LYS A 279 -12.58 10.26 -34.37
N VAL A 280 -12.78 11.59 -34.32
CA VAL A 280 -13.58 12.27 -33.31
C VAL A 280 -14.61 13.14 -34.01
N ALA A 281 -15.90 12.89 -33.77
CA ALA A 281 -17.01 13.57 -34.45
C ALA A 281 -16.80 13.63 -35.98
N ASP A 282 -16.49 12.46 -36.58
CA ASP A 282 -16.18 12.24 -37.99
C ASP A 282 -14.93 12.95 -38.56
N LYS A 283 -14.18 13.69 -37.72
CA LYS A 283 -12.91 14.31 -38.11
C LYS A 283 -11.74 13.38 -37.79
N ALA A 284 -10.79 13.28 -38.71
CA ALA A 284 -9.55 12.54 -38.47
C ALA A 284 -8.75 13.20 -37.33
N PHE A 285 -8.49 12.44 -36.28
CA PHE A 285 -7.67 12.83 -35.12
C PHE A 285 -6.32 12.09 -35.11
N LEU A 286 -6.33 10.82 -35.51
CA LEU A 286 -5.15 9.98 -35.75
C LEU A 286 -5.46 9.05 -36.93
N LYS A 287 -4.45 8.67 -37.72
CA LYS A 287 -4.65 7.74 -38.83
C LYS A 287 -4.86 6.29 -38.35
N PRO A 288 -5.68 5.49 -39.05
CA PRO A 288 -5.86 4.07 -38.73
C PRO A 288 -4.55 3.27 -38.71
N GLU A 289 -3.60 3.62 -39.58
CA GLU A 289 -2.28 2.97 -39.65
C GLU A 289 -1.47 3.21 -38.38
N SER A 290 -1.49 4.44 -37.84
CA SER A 290 -0.81 4.77 -36.59
C SER A 290 -1.43 4.02 -35.41
N ILE A 291 -2.76 3.91 -35.35
CA ILE A 291 -3.45 3.10 -34.32
C ILE A 291 -3.01 1.65 -34.42
N LYS A 292 -3.00 1.08 -35.62
CA LYS A 292 -2.55 -0.30 -35.85
C LYS A 292 -1.12 -0.49 -35.36
N GLU A 293 -0.22 0.44 -35.65
CA GLU A 293 1.17 0.40 -35.19
C GLU A 293 1.29 0.48 -33.65
N MET A 294 0.58 1.43 -33.04
CA MET A 294 0.55 1.61 -31.57
C MET A 294 0.02 0.36 -30.85
N LEU A 295 -0.89 -0.39 -31.46
CA LEU A 295 -1.49 -1.60 -30.91
C LEU A 295 -0.81 -2.90 -31.35
N SER A 296 0.32 -2.83 -32.07
CA SER A 296 1.08 -3.99 -32.55
C SER A 296 2.32 -4.24 -31.71
N PRO A 297 2.70 -5.52 -31.44
CA PRO A 297 3.89 -5.83 -30.66
C PRO A 297 5.15 -5.19 -31.23
N GLN A 298 5.90 -4.49 -30.38
CA GLN A 298 7.21 -3.94 -30.71
C GLN A 298 8.31 -4.87 -30.19
N PHE A 299 9.31 -5.17 -31.02
CA PHE A 299 10.46 -6.01 -30.65
C PHE A 299 10.04 -7.40 -30.11
N SER A 300 9.12 -8.08 -30.78
CA SER A 300 8.50 -9.35 -30.34
C SER A 300 9.47 -10.52 -30.16
N GLU A 301 10.63 -10.49 -30.82
CA GLU A 301 11.64 -11.55 -30.75
C GLU A 301 12.39 -11.58 -29.41
N ASN A 302 12.22 -10.54 -28.56
CA ASN A 302 13.15 -10.23 -27.47
C ASN A 302 12.54 -10.24 -26.04
N ASP A 303 11.36 -10.83 -25.75
CA ASP A 303 10.94 -10.96 -24.32
C ASP A 303 9.82 -11.96 -23.98
N ALA A 304 9.83 -12.37 -22.70
CA ALA A 304 8.87 -13.25 -22.03
C ALA A 304 8.09 -12.58 -20.87
N LEU A 305 8.44 -11.36 -20.43
CA LEU A 305 7.82 -10.73 -19.25
C LEU A 305 6.50 -10.01 -19.52
N ARG A 306 6.47 -9.07 -20.48
CA ARG A 306 5.28 -8.30 -20.88
C ARG A 306 5.46 -7.75 -22.29
N GLN A 307 4.42 -7.83 -23.11
CA GLN A 307 4.44 -7.28 -24.47
C GLN A 307 3.89 -5.85 -24.49
N PHE A 308 4.54 -4.99 -25.28
CA PHE A 308 4.14 -3.60 -25.49
C PHE A 308 4.01 -3.28 -26.97
N GLY A 309 3.03 -2.44 -27.27
CA GLY A 309 2.98 -1.63 -28.48
C GLY A 309 3.75 -0.33 -28.30
N LEU A 310 3.27 0.76 -28.88
CA LEU A 310 3.72 2.12 -28.56
C LEU A 310 2.75 2.68 -27.51
N GLY A 311 3.19 2.74 -26.26
CA GLY A 311 2.38 3.16 -25.11
C GLY A 311 1.43 2.10 -24.57
N PHE A 312 0.95 1.16 -25.39
CA PHE A 312 -0.03 0.16 -24.96
C PHE A 312 0.60 -1.14 -24.45
N VAL A 313 0.06 -1.66 -23.36
CA VAL A 313 0.28 -3.04 -22.94
C VAL A 313 -0.56 -3.96 -23.82
N LEU A 314 0.06 -5.04 -24.29
CA LEU A 314 -0.59 -6.07 -25.10
C LEU A 314 -0.71 -7.37 -24.29
N GLY A 315 -1.89 -7.98 -24.34
CA GLY A 315 -2.18 -9.25 -23.69
C GLY A 315 -3.43 -9.90 -24.25
N GLU A 316 -4.04 -10.75 -23.43
CA GLU A 316 -5.22 -11.54 -23.81
C GLU A 316 -6.23 -11.59 -22.65
N LEU A 317 -7.51 -11.71 -22.98
CA LEU A 317 -8.59 -12.07 -22.08
C LEU A 317 -9.43 -13.17 -22.75
N ASP A 318 -9.37 -14.39 -22.21
CA ASP A 318 -10.14 -15.56 -22.67
C ASP A 318 -10.12 -15.75 -24.20
N GLY A 319 -8.93 -15.86 -24.79
CA GLY A 319 -8.72 -16.04 -26.23
C GLY A 319 -8.74 -14.75 -27.06
N LYS A 320 -9.06 -13.60 -26.46
CA LYS A 320 -9.25 -12.33 -27.19
C LYS A 320 -8.11 -11.38 -26.94
N LYS A 321 -7.60 -10.74 -28.00
CA LYS A 321 -6.60 -9.67 -27.90
C LYS A 321 -7.13 -8.58 -26.96
N ARG A 322 -6.39 -8.34 -25.89
CA ARG A 322 -6.63 -7.28 -24.91
C ARG A 322 -5.51 -6.25 -25.04
N VAL A 323 -5.88 -4.99 -25.18
CA VAL A 323 -4.92 -3.88 -25.21
C VAL A 323 -5.33 -2.82 -24.21
N GLY A 324 -4.38 -2.08 -23.66
CA GLY A 324 -4.71 -1.10 -22.63
C GLY A 324 -3.50 -0.57 -21.89
N HIS A 325 -3.74 0.04 -20.74
CA HIS A 325 -2.69 0.44 -19.80
C HIS A 325 -3.26 0.55 -18.39
N GLY A 326 -2.48 0.12 -17.39
CA GLY A 326 -2.80 0.33 -15.99
C GLY A 326 -2.17 1.63 -15.46
N GLY A 327 -2.77 2.27 -14.47
CA GLY A 327 -2.24 3.46 -13.82
C GLY A 327 -2.10 3.23 -12.32
N ALA A 328 -1.04 3.76 -11.72
CA ALA A 328 -0.90 3.89 -10.28
C ALA A 328 -0.17 5.20 -10.01
N ILE A 329 -0.69 6.00 -9.07
CA ILE A 329 -0.02 7.20 -8.56
C ILE A 329 -0.67 7.60 -7.24
N TYR A 330 0.11 7.65 -6.16
CA TYR A 330 -0.26 8.20 -4.85
C TYR A 330 -1.72 8.00 -4.46
N GLY A 331 -2.09 6.79 -4.05
CA GLY A 331 -3.45 6.55 -3.59
C GLY A 331 -4.49 6.43 -4.71
N PHE A 332 -4.08 6.35 -5.97
CA PHE A 332 -4.99 6.09 -7.09
C PHE A 332 -4.53 4.88 -7.91
N ALA A 333 -5.48 4.08 -8.40
CA ALA A 333 -5.24 3.03 -9.37
C ALA A 333 -6.24 3.11 -10.52
N THR A 334 -5.79 2.82 -11.73
CA THR A 334 -6.60 2.87 -12.96
C THR A 334 -6.39 1.61 -13.80
N GLU A 335 -7.45 1.13 -14.43
CA GLU A 335 -7.37 0.21 -15.56
C GLU A 335 -8.07 0.84 -16.76
N PHE A 336 -7.35 0.99 -17.87
CA PHE A 336 -7.88 1.33 -19.18
C PHE A 336 -7.73 0.09 -20.07
N ALA A 337 -8.84 -0.57 -20.45
CA ALA A 337 -8.81 -1.84 -21.15
C ALA A 337 -9.74 -1.85 -22.38
N LEU A 338 -9.28 -2.51 -23.44
CA LEU A 338 -9.97 -2.62 -24.73
C LEU A 338 -9.90 -4.08 -25.21
N LEU A 339 -10.99 -4.55 -25.83
CA LEU A 339 -11.04 -5.71 -26.70
C LEU A 339 -11.31 -5.24 -28.13
N PRO A 340 -10.27 -4.94 -28.93
CA PRO A 340 -10.44 -4.33 -30.26
C PRO A 340 -11.33 -5.15 -31.20
N GLY A 341 -11.20 -6.48 -31.17
CA GLY A 341 -12.02 -7.37 -32.01
C GLY A 341 -13.51 -7.35 -31.67
N GLU A 342 -13.85 -7.06 -30.41
CA GLU A 342 -15.24 -6.99 -29.94
C GLU A 342 -15.78 -5.57 -29.90
N LYS A 343 -14.92 -4.57 -30.13
CA LYS A 343 -15.22 -3.14 -29.94
C LYS A 343 -15.80 -2.83 -28.55
N LEU A 344 -15.26 -3.48 -27.53
CA LEU A 344 -15.66 -3.28 -26.13
C LEU A 344 -14.51 -2.68 -25.33
N GLY A 345 -14.79 -1.61 -24.61
CA GLY A 345 -13.83 -0.90 -23.76
C GLY A 345 -14.35 -0.75 -22.33
N VAL A 346 -13.47 -0.85 -21.36
CA VAL A 346 -13.77 -0.54 -19.95
C VAL A 346 -12.70 0.38 -19.39
N VAL A 347 -13.14 1.36 -18.59
CA VAL A 347 -12.27 2.17 -17.74
C VAL A 347 -12.75 2.01 -16.30
N VAL A 348 -11.82 1.72 -15.38
CA VAL A 348 -12.08 1.69 -13.93
C VAL A 348 -11.01 2.52 -13.24
N VAL A 349 -11.40 3.40 -12.33
CA VAL A 349 -10.47 4.18 -11.50
C VAL A 349 -10.90 4.13 -10.05
N SER A 350 -9.96 3.96 -9.12
CA SER A 350 -10.23 4.05 -7.69
C SER A 350 -9.22 4.93 -6.95
N SER A 351 -9.60 5.40 -5.76
CA SER A 351 -8.83 6.31 -4.89
C SER A 351 -8.22 5.60 -3.67
N ARG A 352 -7.71 4.38 -3.88
CA ARG A 352 -6.87 3.66 -2.91
C ARG A 352 -5.57 3.18 -3.55
N ASP A 353 -4.46 3.36 -2.84
CA ASP A 353 -3.14 2.94 -3.30
C ASP A 353 -3.04 1.43 -3.52
N SER A 354 -2.25 1.04 -4.53
CA SER A 354 -2.00 -0.35 -4.93
C SER A 354 -3.24 -1.19 -5.23
N SER A 355 -4.41 -0.57 -5.46
CA SER A 355 -5.66 -1.26 -5.81
C SER A 355 -5.76 -1.73 -7.27
N ASN A 356 -4.61 -1.87 -7.94
CA ASN A 356 -4.53 -2.26 -9.35
C ASN A 356 -5.19 -3.62 -9.63
N ALA A 357 -4.97 -4.61 -8.77
CA ALA A 357 -5.61 -5.92 -8.93
C ALA A 357 -7.14 -5.83 -8.89
N VAL A 358 -7.69 -4.96 -8.04
CA VAL A 358 -9.14 -4.73 -7.90
C VAL A 358 -9.72 -4.09 -9.16
N VAL A 359 -9.12 -2.99 -9.65
CA VAL A 359 -9.61 -2.32 -10.86
C VAL A 359 -9.44 -3.19 -12.12
N THR A 360 -8.36 -3.98 -12.21
CA THR A 360 -8.17 -4.95 -13.29
C THR A 360 -9.18 -6.10 -13.23
N ARG A 361 -9.50 -6.62 -12.03
CA ARG A 361 -10.54 -7.65 -11.85
C ARG A 361 -11.89 -7.14 -12.32
N ILE A 362 -12.32 -5.98 -11.82
CA ILE A 362 -13.60 -5.34 -12.21
C ILE A 362 -13.65 -5.15 -13.73
N ALA A 363 -12.58 -4.63 -14.33
CA ALA A 363 -12.53 -4.42 -15.77
C ALA A 363 -12.65 -5.72 -16.57
N ASN A 364 -11.91 -6.77 -16.17
CA ASN A 364 -11.92 -8.04 -16.87
C ASN A 364 -13.27 -8.77 -16.73
N ASP A 365 -13.86 -8.80 -15.54
CA ASP A 365 -15.15 -9.46 -15.33
C ASP A 365 -16.29 -8.69 -16.01
N LEU A 366 -16.26 -7.36 -16.01
CA LEU A 366 -17.20 -6.55 -16.78
C LEU A 366 -17.06 -6.79 -18.29
N LEU A 367 -15.83 -6.89 -18.81
CA LEU A 367 -15.61 -7.24 -20.23
C LEU A 367 -16.15 -8.64 -20.57
N ARG A 368 -15.96 -9.64 -19.70
CA ARG A 368 -16.52 -11.00 -19.89
C ARG A 368 -18.05 -10.98 -19.95
N LEU A 369 -18.67 -10.29 -19.00
CA LEU A 369 -20.13 -10.12 -18.95
C LEU A 369 -20.64 -9.37 -20.20
N ALA A 370 -19.97 -8.29 -20.60
CA ALA A 370 -20.32 -7.51 -21.78
C ALA A 370 -20.18 -8.30 -23.08
N VAL A 371 -19.12 -9.10 -23.24
CA VAL A 371 -18.95 -10.00 -24.40
C VAL A 371 -20.09 -11.02 -24.47
N ALA A 372 -20.45 -11.64 -23.34
CA ALA A 372 -21.56 -12.59 -23.28
C ALA A 372 -22.90 -11.93 -23.63
N ALA A 373 -23.19 -10.78 -23.04
CA ALA A 373 -24.40 -9.99 -23.30
C ALA A 373 -24.51 -9.56 -24.78
N LYS A 374 -23.42 -9.03 -25.35
CA LYS A 374 -23.36 -8.62 -26.76
C LYS A 374 -23.62 -9.79 -27.71
N ALA A 375 -23.16 -10.99 -27.34
CA ALA A 375 -23.38 -12.22 -28.10
C ALA A 375 -24.72 -12.92 -27.81
N GLY A 376 -25.57 -12.38 -26.93
CA GLY A 376 -26.82 -13.03 -26.50
C GLY A 376 -26.62 -14.37 -25.77
N LYS A 377 -25.46 -14.55 -25.14
CA LYS A 377 -25.10 -15.78 -24.39
C LYS A 377 -25.43 -15.62 -22.89
N PRO A 378 -25.59 -16.74 -22.16
CA PRO A 378 -25.70 -16.70 -20.71
C PRO A 378 -24.49 -15.98 -20.09
N LEU A 379 -24.76 -15.15 -19.07
CA LEU A 379 -23.72 -14.43 -18.36
C LEU A 379 -22.83 -15.41 -17.58
N PRO A 380 -21.50 -15.28 -17.64
CA PRO A 380 -20.62 -16.06 -16.79
C PRO A 380 -20.83 -15.71 -15.31
N ALA A 381 -20.67 -16.70 -14.42
CA ALA A 381 -20.71 -16.46 -12.99
C ALA A 381 -19.47 -15.66 -12.55
N ILE A 382 -19.68 -14.64 -11.71
CA ILE A 382 -18.59 -13.94 -11.03
C ILE A 382 -18.18 -14.76 -9.82
N GLU A 383 -16.88 -15.00 -9.70
CA GLU A 383 -16.33 -15.69 -8.56
C GLU A 383 -16.18 -14.76 -7.35
N THR A 384 -16.48 -15.28 -6.17
CA THR A 384 -16.34 -14.60 -4.87
C THR A 384 -15.43 -15.37 -3.93
N SER A 385 -14.93 -14.71 -2.89
CA SER A 385 -14.13 -15.32 -1.82
C SER A 385 -14.60 -14.87 -0.43
N GLU A 386 -14.24 -15.64 0.59
CA GLU A 386 -14.59 -15.37 1.99
C GLU A 386 -13.33 -15.42 2.90
N PRO A 387 -13.26 -14.62 3.98
CA PRO A 387 -12.20 -14.76 4.97
C PRO A 387 -12.17 -16.16 5.58
N LEU A 388 -10.98 -16.65 5.93
CA LEU A 388 -10.85 -17.89 6.71
C LEU A 388 -11.30 -17.66 8.16
N LYS A 389 -11.73 -18.74 8.84
CA LYS A 389 -11.95 -18.70 10.29
C LYS A 389 -10.60 -18.63 11.03
N PRO A 390 -10.53 -18.00 12.22
CA PRO A 390 -9.28 -17.86 12.97
C PRO A 390 -8.54 -19.18 13.23
N GLU A 391 -9.27 -20.27 13.51
CA GLU A 391 -8.69 -21.60 13.68
C GLU A 391 -8.09 -22.18 12.40
N GLU A 392 -8.73 -21.94 11.24
CA GLU A 392 -8.22 -22.36 9.93
C GLU A 392 -6.95 -21.57 9.60
N THR A 393 -6.97 -20.24 9.82
CA THR A 393 -5.82 -19.37 9.66
C THR A 393 -4.63 -19.85 10.50
N ARG A 394 -4.82 -20.07 11.81
CA ARG A 394 -3.74 -20.53 12.71
C ARG A 394 -3.18 -21.90 12.32
N ALA A 395 -4.01 -22.81 11.83
CA ALA A 395 -3.55 -24.12 11.37
C ALA A 395 -2.62 -24.01 10.15
N LEU A 396 -2.79 -22.98 9.32
CA LEU A 396 -2.01 -22.76 8.11
C LEU A 396 -0.72 -21.98 8.34
N VAL A 397 -0.62 -21.18 9.40
CA VAL A 397 0.60 -20.41 9.72
C VAL A 397 1.85 -21.27 9.75
N GLY A 398 2.90 -20.81 9.09
CA GLY A 398 4.21 -21.45 9.03
C GLY A 398 4.91 -21.22 7.71
N ARG A 399 6.17 -21.64 7.65
CA ARG A 399 6.94 -21.68 6.40
C ARG A 399 6.64 -22.96 5.65
N TYR A 400 6.48 -22.85 4.33
CA TYR A 400 6.32 -23.97 3.41
C TYR A 400 7.44 -23.95 2.39
N ARG A 401 8.07 -25.09 2.10
CA ARG A 401 9.26 -25.17 1.24
C ARG A 401 9.09 -26.13 0.07
N SER A 402 9.64 -25.74 -1.08
CA SER A 402 9.74 -26.54 -2.31
C SER A 402 11.13 -26.32 -2.90
N GLY A 403 12.11 -27.13 -2.46
CA GLY A 403 13.51 -26.96 -2.84
C GLY A 403 14.11 -25.68 -2.24
N ASP A 404 14.61 -24.80 -3.11
CA ASP A 404 15.13 -23.47 -2.75
C ASP A 404 14.03 -22.42 -2.52
N ARG A 405 12.81 -22.69 -3.01
CA ARG A 405 11.65 -21.79 -2.86
C ARG A 405 10.97 -22.01 -1.51
N TRP A 406 10.47 -20.93 -0.93
CA TRP A 406 9.57 -21.02 0.21
C TRP A 406 8.41 -20.02 0.09
N LEU A 407 7.35 -20.29 0.86
CA LEU A 407 6.24 -19.40 1.16
C LEU A 407 6.13 -19.25 2.69
N ASP A 408 6.02 -18.03 3.18
CA ASP A 408 5.73 -17.75 4.59
C ASP A 408 4.24 -17.42 4.71
N LEU A 409 3.50 -18.25 5.45
CA LEU A 409 2.12 -17.96 5.82
C LEU A 409 2.09 -17.39 7.24
N SER A 410 1.56 -16.17 7.39
CA SER A 410 1.42 -15.46 8.66
C SER A 410 -0.03 -15.10 8.94
N GLU A 411 -0.38 -15.03 10.22
CA GLU A 411 -1.67 -14.54 10.67
C GLU A 411 -1.51 -13.12 11.19
N SER A 412 -2.45 -12.24 10.84
CA SER A 412 -2.56 -10.94 11.48
C SER A 412 -4.01 -10.48 11.54
N PHE A 413 -4.47 -10.19 12.76
CA PHE A 413 -5.82 -9.73 13.08
C PHE A 413 -6.92 -10.60 12.45
N GLY A 414 -6.74 -11.92 12.51
CA GLY A 414 -7.65 -12.94 12.00
C GLY A 414 -7.48 -13.29 10.52
N ARG A 415 -6.62 -12.57 9.79
CA ARG A 415 -6.42 -12.73 8.34
C ARG A 415 -5.17 -13.54 8.05
N LEU A 416 -5.22 -14.37 7.02
CA LEU A 416 -4.09 -15.18 6.56
C LEU A 416 -3.36 -14.45 5.45
N PHE A 417 -2.06 -14.24 5.60
CA PHE A 417 -1.22 -13.65 4.58
C PHE A 417 -0.18 -14.64 4.08
N VAL A 418 0.19 -14.52 2.81
CA VAL A 418 1.31 -15.23 2.20
C VAL A 418 2.36 -14.25 1.71
N GLU A 419 3.63 -14.60 1.95
CA GLU A 419 4.79 -13.96 1.36
C GLU A 419 5.65 -14.98 0.64
N SER A 420 6.24 -14.59 -0.49
CA SER A 420 7.15 -15.45 -1.26
C SER A 420 8.60 -15.12 -0.94
N GLY A 421 9.46 -16.16 -0.91
CA GLY A 421 10.91 -15.96 -0.76
C GLY A 421 11.60 -15.34 -1.95
N ARG A 422 10.83 -15.12 -3.01
CA ARG A 422 11.27 -14.40 -4.18
C ARG A 422 10.97 -12.90 -4.09
N GLY A 423 10.23 -12.43 -3.09
CA GLY A 423 9.73 -11.05 -3.01
C GLY A 423 8.32 -10.88 -3.58
N GLY A 424 7.95 -9.64 -3.91
CA GLY A 424 6.60 -9.21 -4.31
C GLY A 424 5.88 -8.52 -3.14
N SER A 425 4.56 -8.70 -3.04
CA SER A 425 3.77 -8.12 -1.94
C SER A 425 3.37 -9.18 -0.90
N ARG A 426 3.02 -8.72 0.31
CA ARG A 426 2.29 -9.54 1.28
C ARG A 426 0.83 -9.59 0.84
N ILE A 427 0.32 -10.80 0.63
CA ILE A 427 -0.99 -11.01 0.01
C ILE A 427 -1.94 -11.75 0.95
N GLU A 428 -3.18 -11.29 1.11
CA GLU A 428 -4.21 -12.05 1.83
C GLU A 428 -4.64 -13.28 1.03
N LEU A 429 -4.67 -14.43 1.70
CA LEU A 429 -5.32 -15.64 1.20
C LEU A 429 -6.72 -15.75 1.79
N ARG A 430 -7.70 -15.99 0.92
CA ARG A 430 -9.12 -16.16 1.24
C ARG A 430 -9.63 -17.50 0.73
N LYS A 431 -10.73 -17.96 1.29
CA LYS A 431 -11.40 -19.20 0.89
C LYS A 431 -12.18 -18.97 -0.40
N ALA A 432 -12.01 -19.87 -1.37
CA ALA A 432 -12.75 -19.88 -2.63
C ALA A 432 -13.08 -21.32 -3.05
N PRO A 433 -13.96 -21.53 -4.04
CA PRO A 433 -14.21 -22.87 -4.57
C PRO A 433 -12.90 -23.56 -4.99
N GLY A 434 -12.65 -24.76 -4.48
CA GLY A 434 -11.46 -25.55 -4.80
C GLY A 434 -10.20 -25.24 -3.96
N GLY A 435 -10.26 -24.34 -2.97
CA GLY A 435 -9.15 -24.11 -2.04
C GLY A 435 -9.06 -22.67 -1.54
N LEU A 436 -7.88 -22.09 -1.69
CA LEU A 436 -7.60 -20.71 -1.33
C LEU A 436 -7.29 -19.88 -2.59
N VAL A 437 -7.55 -18.59 -2.51
CA VAL A 437 -7.28 -17.61 -3.56
C VAL A 437 -6.58 -16.40 -2.95
N ALA A 438 -5.60 -15.84 -3.66
CA ALA A 438 -5.12 -14.50 -3.39
C ALA A 438 -6.23 -13.50 -3.68
N ASP A 439 -6.66 -12.75 -2.68
CA ASP A 439 -7.73 -11.76 -2.83
C ASP A 439 -7.61 -10.64 -1.78
N ASP A 440 -6.94 -9.57 -2.17
CA ASP A 440 -6.81 -8.34 -1.39
C ASP A 440 -6.74 -7.09 -2.29
N VAL A 441 -6.29 -5.97 -1.72
CA VAL A 441 -6.12 -4.71 -2.47
C VAL A 441 -5.10 -4.88 -3.61
N THR A 442 -4.04 -5.66 -3.39
CA THR A 442 -2.87 -5.77 -4.28
C THR A 442 -2.89 -6.98 -5.22
N ALA A 443 -3.72 -7.98 -4.95
CA ALA A 443 -3.74 -9.24 -5.69
C ALA A 443 -5.14 -9.84 -5.85
N TRP A 444 -5.37 -10.49 -6.99
CA TRP A 444 -6.55 -11.32 -7.26
C TRP A 444 -6.19 -12.55 -8.09
N GLY A 445 -6.77 -13.71 -7.75
CA GLY A 445 -6.93 -14.85 -8.65
C GLY A 445 -5.83 -15.91 -8.61
N ALA A 446 -4.69 -15.68 -7.93
CA ALA A 446 -3.69 -16.73 -7.75
C ALA A 446 -4.25 -17.85 -6.86
N ARG A 447 -4.22 -19.09 -7.35
CA ARG A 447 -4.84 -20.25 -6.70
C ARG A 447 -3.86 -21.03 -5.85
N TYR A 448 -4.30 -21.40 -4.66
CA TYR A 448 -3.57 -22.24 -3.74
C TYR A 448 -4.44 -23.42 -3.32
N THR A 449 -3.96 -24.64 -3.51
CA THR A 449 -4.66 -25.85 -3.08
C THR A 449 -3.96 -26.45 -1.88
N LEU A 450 -4.74 -26.88 -0.89
CA LEU A 450 -4.24 -27.57 0.30
C LEU A 450 -4.61 -29.05 0.22
N THR A 451 -3.61 -29.91 0.12
CA THR A 451 -3.80 -31.37 0.06
C THR A 451 -2.79 -32.04 0.99
N ASP A 452 -3.26 -32.84 1.95
CA ASP A 452 -2.41 -33.56 2.92
C ASP A 452 -1.39 -32.67 3.65
N GLY A 453 -1.80 -31.45 4.01
CA GLY A 453 -0.93 -30.45 4.66
C GLY A 453 0.13 -29.81 3.76
N LYS A 454 0.13 -30.13 2.46
CA LYS A 454 0.97 -29.49 1.44
C LYS A 454 0.20 -28.38 0.75
N LEU A 455 0.88 -27.26 0.50
CA LEU A 455 0.34 -26.10 -0.19
C LEU A 455 0.86 -26.09 -1.63
N ALA A 456 -0.01 -26.08 -2.64
CA ALA A 456 0.39 -26.04 -4.04
C ALA A 456 -0.07 -24.76 -4.74
N ILE A 457 0.79 -24.22 -5.61
CA ILE A 457 0.53 -23.08 -6.48
C ILE A 457 1.15 -23.34 -7.86
N GLY A 458 0.33 -23.30 -8.90
CA GLY A 458 0.74 -23.68 -10.25
C GLY A 458 1.33 -25.09 -10.27
N LYS A 459 2.56 -25.23 -10.76
CA LYS A 459 3.28 -26.52 -10.82
C LYS A 459 4.08 -26.86 -9.56
N PHE A 460 4.08 -25.99 -8.55
CA PHE A 460 4.91 -26.14 -7.35
C PHE A 460 4.06 -26.65 -6.19
N THR A 461 4.61 -27.61 -5.44
CA THR A 461 4.02 -28.13 -4.21
C THR A 461 5.00 -27.90 -3.07
N PHE A 462 4.54 -27.27 -2.00
CA PHE A 462 5.35 -26.88 -0.86
C PHE A 462 4.93 -27.68 0.38
N GLU A 463 5.92 -28.15 1.13
CA GLU A 463 5.73 -28.89 2.36
C GLU A 463 5.94 -27.96 3.56
N LYS A 464 5.06 -28.05 4.55
CA LYS A 464 5.16 -27.24 5.76
C LYS A 464 6.42 -27.64 6.55
N GLU A 465 7.28 -26.66 6.81
CA GLU A 465 8.45 -26.85 7.67
C GLU A 465 8.01 -27.04 9.13
N LYS A 466 8.83 -27.77 9.90
CA LYS A 466 8.66 -27.82 11.35
C LYS A 466 8.89 -26.41 11.91
N PRO A 467 8.06 -25.94 12.87
CA PRO A 467 8.29 -24.66 13.53
C PRO A 467 9.72 -24.56 14.09
N ARG A 468 10.36 -23.40 13.93
CA ARG A 468 11.67 -23.15 14.53
C ARG A 468 11.55 -23.20 16.04
N ALA A 469 12.30 -24.11 16.68
CA ALA A 469 12.33 -24.24 18.14
C ALA A 469 13.19 -23.15 18.82
N ALA A 470 14.11 -22.54 18.07
CA ALA A 470 15.02 -21.51 18.57
C ALA A 470 14.93 -20.23 17.73
N ALA A 471 15.39 -19.13 18.32
CA ALA A 471 15.53 -17.86 17.63
C ALA A 471 16.42 -18.01 16.38
N PRO A 472 16.16 -17.26 15.29
CA PRO A 472 17.07 -17.16 14.16
C PRO A 472 18.48 -16.74 14.58
N ALA A 473 19.47 -17.10 13.76
CA ALA A 473 20.85 -16.62 13.93
C ALA A 473 20.90 -15.09 13.91
N ASP A 474 21.93 -14.53 14.52
CA ASP A 474 22.19 -13.09 14.42
C ASP A 474 22.42 -12.69 12.97
N ALA A 475 21.94 -11.50 12.61
CA ALA A 475 22.20 -10.91 11.30
C ALA A 475 23.72 -10.80 11.06
N PRO A 476 24.21 -11.04 9.84
CA PRO A 476 25.62 -10.81 9.51
C PRO A 476 26.05 -9.40 9.92
N GLY A 477 27.12 -9.27 10.72
CA GLY A 477 27.53 -7.99 11.31
C GLY A 477 27.78 -6.86 10.29
N LYS A 478 28.21 -7.21 9.07
CA LYS A 478 28.38 -6.28 7.94
C LYS A 478 27.10 -5.52 7.53
N PHE A 479 25.93 -6.08 7.85
CA PHE A 479 24.62 -5.49 7.55
C PHE A 479 24.13 -4.51 8.61
N ALA A 480 24.68 -4.53 9.83
CA ALA A 480 24.19 -3.71 10.94
C ALA A 480 24.11 -2.21 10.58
N GLY A 481 25.15 -1.69 9.93
CA GLY A 481 25.17 -0.30 9.47
C GLY A 481 24.27 0.02 8.26
N LEU A 482 23.69 -0.98 7.60
CA LEU A 482 22.85 -0.83 6.41
C LEU A 482 21.35 -0.92 6.72
N ILE A 483 20.96 -1.67 7.74
CA ILE A 483 19.56 -1.80 8.16
C ILE A 483 19.04 -0.44 8.65
N GLY A 484 17.84 -0.07 8.24
CA GLY A 484 17.19 1.20 8.61
C GLY A 484 16.32 1.77 7.50
N GLU A 485 15.85 3.00 7.73
CA GLU A 485 14.97 3.71 6.80
C GLU A 485 15.71 4.84 6.07
N TYR A 486 15.38 5.04 4.81
CA TYR A 486 16.01 6.01 3.92
C TYR A 486 14.95 6.77 3.11
N GLY A 487 15.27 8.00 2.70
CA GLY A 487 14.42 8.83 1.85
C GLY A 487 13.40 9.63 2.66
N TRP A 488 12.20 9.79 2.12
CA TRP A 488 11.20 10.75 2.58
C TRP A 488 10.17 10.13 3.53
N ASP A 489 9.47 11.00 4.28
CA ASP A 489 8.45 10.60 5.26
C ASP A 489 7.26 9.85 4.65
N HIS A 490 6.80 10.28 3.47
CA HIS A 490 5.63 9.71 2.79
C HIS A 490 5.88 8.39 2.07
N LEU A 491 7.14 8.09 1.71
CA LEU A 491 7.55 6.91 0.95
C LEU A 491 8.97 6.47 1.32
N PRO A 492 9.21 5.98 2.56
CA PRO A 492 10.52 5.47 2.94
C PRO A 492 10.90 4.21 2.15
N LEU A 493 12.20 4.08 1.88
CA LEU A 493 12.85 2.81 1.60
C LEU A 493 13.29 2.18 2.92
N ILE A 494 12.76 0.99 3.24
CA ILE A 494 13.16 0.24 4.43
C ILE A 494 14.12 -0.87 4.03
N ILE A 495 15.34 -0.84 4.55
CA ILE A 495 16.32 -1.90 4.39
C ILE A 495 16.34 -2.74 5.66
N TYR A 496 16.13 -4.05 5.52
CA TYR A 496 16.02 -4.96 6.64
C TYR A 496 16.66 -6.31 6.32
N GLU A 497 16.97 -7.09 7.37
CA GLU A 497 17.53 -8.43 7.21
C GLU A 497 16.43 -9.48 7.40
N LYS A 498 16.36 -10.44 6.47
CA LYS A 498 15.51 -11.63 6.55
C LYS A 498 16.33 -12.87 6.15
N ASP A 499 16.42 -13.85 7.04
CA ASP A 499 17.16 -15.12 6.92
C ASP A 499 18.61 -14.98 6.40
N GLY A 500 19.36 -14.01 6.92
CA GLY A 500 20.75 -13.74 6.58
C GLY A 500 20.94 -12.98 5.27
N GLN A 501 19.88 -12.44 4.68
CA GLN A 501 19.89 -11.67 3.44
C GLN A 501 19.23 -10.30 3.62
N LEU A 502 19.79 -9.25 3.03
CA LEU A 502 19.13 -7.94 2.98
C LEU A 502 17.94 -7.95 2.03
N HIS A 503 16.89 -7.26 2.44
CA HIS A 503 15.69 -7.02 1.66
C HIS A 503 15.40 -5.51 1.64
N ALA A 504 14.77 -5.06 0.57
CA ALA A 504 14.18 -3.73 0.47
C ALA A 504 12.65 -3.85 0.55
N LEU A 505 12.02 -3.04 1.39
CA LEU A 505 10.60 -2.69 1.25
C LEU A 505 10.55 -1.28 0.63
N ILE A 506 10.04 -1.20 -0.60
CA ILE A 506 9.99 0.04 -1.40
C ILE A 506 8.55 0.32 -1.83
N GLU A 507 8.19 1.60 -1.97
CA GLU A 507 6.82 2.03 -2.29
C GLU A 507 5.77 1.35 -1.37
N LEU A 508 6.11 1.26 -0.07
CA LEU A 508 5.29 0.79 1.06
C LEU A 508 4.86 -0.70 1.06
N THR A 509 4.84 -1.36 -0.09
CA THR A 509 4.25 -2.71 -0.26
C THR A 509 5.09 -3.69 -1.07
N GLU A 510 6.11 -3.23 -1.82
CA GLU A 510 6.95 -4.10 -2.65
C GLU A 510 8.19 -4.57 -1.90
N ILE A 511 8.34 -5.89 -1.78
CA ILE A 511 9.44 -6.56 -1.10
C ILE A 511 10.40 -7.14 -2.13
N ASP A 512 11.66 -6.73 -2.07
CA ASP A 512 12.72 -7.20 -2.95
C ASP A 512 13.86 -7.87 -2.15
N PRO A 513 14.08 -9.19 -2.27
CA PRO A 513 15.28 -9.83 -1.74
C PRO A 513 16.51 -9.38 -2.55
N LEU A 514 17.54 -8.92 -1.87
CA LEU A 514 18.69 -8.30 -2.49
C LEU A 514 19.87 -9.27 -2.61
N THR A 515 20.51 -9.29 -3.77
CA THR A 515 21.75 -10.06 -3.98
C THR A 515 22.95 -9.17 -3.69
N GLN A 516 23.79 -9.54 -2.73
CA GLN A 516 25.01 -8.80 -2.45
C GLN A 516 26.03 -8.99 -3.59
N GLU A 517 26.52 -7.89 -4.19
CA GLU A 517 27.61 -7.91 -5.17
C GLU A 517 28.96 -7.48 -4.56
N SER A 518 28.91 -6.55 -3.60
CA SER A 518 30.06 -6.14 -2.77
C SER A 518 29.57 -5.66 -1.39
N ASP A 519 30.45 -5.15 -0.53
CA ASP A 519 30.08 -4.74 0.83
C ASP A 519 28.97 -3.67 0.89
N ASP A 520 28.92 -2.81 -0.13
CA ASP A 520 27.99 -1.67 -0.20
C ASP A 520 27.13 -1.66 -1.47
N VAL A 521 27.21 -2.71 -2.30
CA VAL A 521 26.45 -2.81 -3.56
C VAL A 521 25.59 -4.06 -3.54
N PHE A 522 24.30 -3.86 -3.76
CA PHE A 522 23.29 -4.91 -3.75
C PHE A 522 22.41 -4.81 -5.00
N ALA A 523 22.23 -5.91 -5.71
CA ALA A 523 21.35 -5.97 -6.88
C ALA A 523 19.90 -6.30 -6.46
N PHE A 524 18.95 -5.61 -7.07
CA PHE A 524 17.55 -6.04 -7.09
C PHE A 524 17.39 -7.36 -7.86
N PRO A 525 16.29 -8.10 -7.67
CA PRO A 525 16.00 -9.29 -8.46
C PRO A 525 16.08 -9.02 -9.98
N PRO A 526 16.70 -9.90 -10.79
CA PRO A 526 16.94 -9.63 -12.21
C PRO A 526 15.69 -9.79 -13.12
N ASP A 527 14.61 -10.36 -12.59
CA ASP A 527 13.45 -10.85 -13.34
C ASP A 527 12.08 -10.47 -12.74
N ARG A 528 12.05 -9.68 -11.66
CA ARG A 528 10.81 -9.26 -10.97
C ARG A 528 11.03 -7.99 -10.15
N GLY A 529 9.95 -7.47 -9.57
CA GLY A 529 9.98 -6.23 -8.81
C GLY A 529 10.06 -5.02 -9.72
N MET A 530 9.92 -3.84 -9.14
CA MET A 530 9.87 -2.59 -9.92
C MET A 530 11.25 -2.19 -10.46
N TYR A 531 12.31 -2.44 -9.68
CA TYR A 531 13.68 -2.02 -9.95
C TYR A 531 14.58 -3.13 -10.52
N TYR A 532 13.99 -4.12 -11.20
CA TYR A 532 14.76 -5.24 -11.73
C TYR A 532 15.93 -4.83 -12.62
N GLY A 533 17.07 -5.47 -12.41
CA GLY A 533 18.32 -5.17 -13.12
C GLY A 533 19.06 -3.92 -12.61
N GLU A 534 18.50 -3.20 -11.64
CA GLU A 534 19.14 -2.04 -11.00
C GLU A 534 19.73 -2.44 -9.64
N LYS A 535 20.35 -1.47 -8.94
CA LYS A 535 21.13 -1.72 -7.73
C LYS A 535 20.84 -0.71 -6.63
N LEU A 536 21.11 -1.11 -5.39
CA LEU A 536 21.32 -0.23 -4.24
C LEU A 536 22.83 -0.04 -4.03
N VAL A 537 23.25 1.20 -3.81
CA VAL A 537 24.64 1.55 -3.48
C VAL A 537 24.66 2.38 -2.21
N PHE A 538 25.22 1.84 -1.14
CA PHE A 538 25.30 2.50 0.17
C PHE A 538 26.54 3.40 0.26
N SER A 539 26.42 4.50 0.99
CA SER A 539 27.57 5.29 1.44
C SER A 539 27.59 5.33 2.96
N ARG A 540 28.75 5.03 3.55
CA ARG A 540 28.92 4.96 5.01
C ARG A 540 29.75 6.11 5.56
N ASP A 541 29.50 6.44 6.82
CA ASP A 541 30.41 7.24 7.63
C ASP A 541 31.58 6.39 8.17
N LYS A 542 32.45 7.04 8.95
CA LYS A 542 33.64 6.40 9.55
C LYS A 542 33.32 5.32 10.58
N THR A 543 32.09 5.27 11.08
CA THR A 543 31.62 4.24 12.04
C THR A 543 31.10 3.00 11.33
N GLY A 544 31.02 3.02 9.99
CA GLY A 544 30.42 1.97 9.19
C GLY A 544 28.89 2.06 9.10
N ARG A 545 28.29 3.14 9.59
CA ARG A 545 26.85 3.41 9.46
C ARG A 545 26.57 4.07 8.12
N ALA A 546 25.64 3.52 7.34
CA ALA A 546 25.22 4.13 6.09
C ALA A 546 24.55 5.49 6.37
N THR A 547 24.98 6.54 5.68
CA THR A 547 24.37 7.87 5.76
C THR A 547 23.38 8.13 4.63
N LYS A 548 23.50 7.36 3.54
CA LYS A 548 22.60 7.40 2.37
C LYS A 548 22.67 6.10 1.59
N VAL A 549 21.67 5.88 0.76
CA VAL A 549 21.63 4.83 -0.26
C VAL A 549 21.19 5.43 -1.59
N THR A 550 21.88 5.08 -2.66
CA THR A 550 21.40 5.35 -4.02
C THR A 550 20.58 4.15 -4.48
N CYS A 551 19.27 4.32 -4.61
CA CYS A 551 18.35 3.33 -5.15
C CYS A 551 18.19 3.53 -6.66
N ALA A 552 18.80 2.65 -7.45
CA ALA A 552 19.03 2.84 -8.87
C ALA A 552 19.79 4.15 -9.15
N SER A 553 19.05 5.23 -9.42
CA SER A 553 19.56 6.57 -9.70
C SER A 553 19.15 7.61 -8.65
N VAL A 554 18.28 7.23 -7.70
CA VAL A 554 17.67 8.12 -6.71
C VAL A 554 18.48 8.06 -5.42
N VAL A 555 19.05 9.19 -5.00
CA VAL A 555 19.76 9.29 -3.72
C VAL A 555 18.77 9.48 -2.59
N MET A 556 18.83 8.62 -1.57
CA MET A 556 17.97 8.61 -0.40
C MET A 556 18.83 8.72 0.86
N ASP A 557 18.72 9.83 1.58
CA ASP A 557 19.43 10.02 2.85
C ASP A 557 18.86 9.10 3.94
N ARG A 558 19.71 8.61 4.84
CA ARG A 558 19.24 7.85 6.01
C ARG A 558 18.37 8.74 6.88
N ARG A 559 17.19 8.25 7.24
CA ARG A 559 16.26 8.95 8.12
C ARG A 559 16.78 8.93 9.55
N LYS A 560 16.57 10.03 10.26
CA LYS A 560 16.75 10.09 11.71
C LYS A 560 15.44 9.65 12.36
N LEU A 561 15.48 8.53 13.06
CA LEU A 561 14.32 7.99 13.78
C LEU A 561 14.49 8.28 15.26
N ASP A 562 13.49 8.92 15.87
CA ASP A 562 13.48 9.18 17.30
C ASP A 562 13.35 7.84 18.06
N GLY A 563 14.14 7.64 19.11
CA GLY A 563 14.18 6.38 19.86
C GLY A 563 14.99 5.26 19.20
N GLU A 564 15.68 5.52 18.10
CA GLU A 564 16.65 4.58 17.54
C GLU A 564 17.82 4.32 18.51
N ASN A 565 18.44 3.14 18.43
CA ASN A 565 19.59 2.74 19.25
C ASN A 565 19.31 2.67 20.77
N GLY A 566 18.05 2.44 21.15
CA GLY A 566 17.64 2.25 22.55
C GLY A 566 17.41 3.55 23.32
N GLU A 567 17.44 4.70 22.65
CA GLU A 567 16.98 5.96 23.24
C GLU A 567 15.48 5.88 23.54
N THR A 568 15.04 6.52 24.63
CA THR A 568 13.61 6.63 24.90
C THR A 568 13.04 7.74 24.03
N PHE A 569 12.06 7.42 23.20
CA PHE A 569 11.32 8.38 22.38
C PHE A 569 10.74 9.49 23.25
N LYS A 570 10.76 10.74 22.76
CA LYS A 570 10.31 11.92 23.53
C LYS A 570 9.33 12.76 22.73
N VAL A 571 8.28 13.21 23.40
CA VAL A 571 7.31 14.17 22.88
C VAL A 571 7.41 15.46 23.67
N LYS A 572 7.39 16.59 22.96
CA LYS A 572 7.23 17.90 23.60
C LYS A 572 5.76 18.07 24.03
N PRO A 573 5.47 18.26 25.33
CA PRO A 573 4.10 18.48 25.78
C PRO A 573 3.48 19.73 25.14
N THR A 574 2.19 19.67 24.81
CA THR A 574 1.41 20.80 24.26
C THR A 574 1.20 21.92 25.28
N LYS A 575 1.29 21.60 26.58
CA LYS A 575 1.11 22.51 27.72
C LYS A 575 2.03 22.11 28.88
N PRO A 576 2.29 23.01 29.86
CA PRO A 576 3.04 22.65 31.06
C PRO A 576 2.42 21.47 31.81
N LEU A 577 3.21 20.45 32.13
CA LEU A 577 2.70 19.22 32.76
C LEU A 577 2.04 19.45 34.13
N ALA A 578 2.42 20.50 34.86
CA ALA A 578 1.77 20.89 36.09
C ALA A 578 0.31 21.34 35.88
N GLU A 579 0.04 22.06 34.79
CA GLU A 579 -1.32 22.47 34.39
C GLU A 579 -2.14 21.24 33.97
N VAL A 580 -1.55 20.39 33.14
CA VAL A 580 -2.17 19.14 32.67
C VAL A 580 -2.56 18.25 33.85
N ARG A 581 -1.65 18.06 34.83
CA ARG A 581 -1.91 17.28 36.04
C ARG A 581 -3.05 17.86 36.87
N LYS A 582 -3.05 19.17 37.09
CA LYS A 582 -4.13 19.84 37.83
C LYS A 582 -5.48 19.65 37.14
N GLY A 583 -5.53 19.83 35.81
CA GLY A 583 -6.75 19.65 35.03
C GLY A 583 -7.26 18.21 35.04
N ALA A 584 -6.36 17.22 34.95
CA ALA A 584 -6.73 15.81 34.95
C ALA A 584 -7.25 15.33 36.32
N LEU A 585 -6.63 15.75 37.42
CA LEU A 585 -7.05 15.41 38.78
C LEU A 585 -8.40 16.04 39.17
N ALA A 586 -8.75 17.18 38.58
CA ALA A 586 -10.04 17.82 38.78
C ALA A 586 -11.18 17.20 37.93
N ALA A 587 -10.84 16.38 36.94
CA ALA A 587 -11.81 15.76 36.04
C ALA A 587 -12.28 14.39 36.57
N THR A 588 -13.44 13.95 36.10
CA THR A 588 -14.02 12.64 36.43
C THR A 588 -14.04 11.72 35.20
N PRO A 589 -13.85 10.40 35.38
CA PRO A 589 -14.01 9.43 34.30
C PRO A 589 -15.39 9.50 33.65
N PRO A 590 -15.53 9.08 32.37
CA PRO A 590 -16.83 8.98 31.73
C PRO A 590 -17.73 7.99 32.48
N VAL A 591 -19.03 8.32 32.58
CA VAL A 591 -20.01 7.47 33.23
C VAL A 591 -20.38 6.31 32.31
N GLU A 592 -20.18 5.09 32.78
CA GLU A 592 -20.56 3.88 32.06
C GLU A 592 -21.88 3.30 32.58
N LYS A 593 -22.68 2.74 31.66
CA LYS A 593 -23.87 1.95 31.97
C LYS A 593 -23.61 0.51 31.55
N GLY A 594 -23.77 -0.44 32.46
CA GLY A 594 -23.59 -1.86 32.18
C GLY A 594 -23.50 -2.69 33.44
N GLU A 595 -23.71 -4.00 33.30
CA GLU A 595 -23.43 -4.97 34.36
C GLU A 595 -21.94 -5.32 34.35
N PHE A 596 -21.20 -4.72 35.26
CA PHE A 596 -19.76 -4.93 35.38
C PHE A 596 -19.41 -5.90 36.51
N LEU A 597 -18.37 -6.70 36.30
CA LEU A 597 -17.74 -7.49 37.34
C LEU A 597 -17.11 -6.57 38.38
N LYS A 598 -17.11 -7.01 39.64
CA LYS A 598 -16.42 -6.32 40.73
C LYS A 598 -14.91 -6.34 40.43
N PRO A 599 -14.23 -5.17 40.39
CA PRO A 599 -12.78 -5.11 40.23
C PRO A 599 -12.05 -5.85 41.36
N ASP A 600 -11.08 -6.68 40.99
CA ASP A 600 -10.21 -7.46 41.87
C ASP A 600 -8.78 -7.40 41.33
N LEU A 601 -8.13 -6.24 41.56
CA LEU A 601 -6.77 -5.97 41.09
C LEU A 601 -5.75 -6.61 42.03
N ILE A 602 -4.80 -7.34 41.48
CA ILE A 602 -3.68 -7.94 42.21
C ILE A 602 -2.35 -7.36 41.74
N ASP A 603 -1.39 -7.27 42.66
CA ASP A 603 -0.02 -6.84 42.38
C ASP A 603 0.70 -7.94 41.57
N LEU A 604 1.23 -7.58 40.39
CA LEU A 604 1.95 -8.50 39.53
C LEU A 604 3.28 -8.97 40.13
N ALA A 605 3.81 -8.28 41.15
CA ALA A 605 4.99 -8.75 41.90
C ALA A 605 4.77 -10.11 42.59
N THR A 606 3.52 -10.57 42.68
CA THR A 606 3.18 -11.92 43.14
C THR A 606 3.52 -13.02 42.14
N ILE A 607 3.81 -12.68 40.87
CA ILE A 607 4.25 -13.62 39.85
C ILE A 607 5.78 -13.74 39.90
N GLU A 608 6.28 -14.85 40.45
CA GLU A 608 7.71 -15.08 40.60
C GLU A 608 8.46 -15.03 39.25
N GLY A 609 9.53 -14.24 39.19
CA GLY A 609 10.39 -14.13 38.01
C GLY A 609 10.00 -13.03 37.02
N VAL A 610 8.84 -12.39 37.17
CA VAL A 610 8.50 -11.20 36.38
C VAL A 610 9.35 -10.01 36.86
N LYS A 611 9.89 -9.25 35.91
CA LYS A 611 10.63 -8.01 36.17
C LYS A 611 9.78 -6.79 35.85
N PHE A 612 10.14 -5.65 36.45
CA PHE A 612 9.42 -4.40 36.33
C PHE A 612 10.37 -3.26 35.95
N ASP A 613 9.97 -2.49 34.95
CA ASP A 613 10.57 -1.22 34.53
C ASP A 613 9.42 -0.23 34.29
N ILE A 614 8.72 0.11 35.38
CA ILE A 614 7.49 0.92 35.33
C ILE A 614 7.83 2.35 34.89
N ARG A 615 7.77 2.60 33.58
CA ARG A 615 8.31 3.82 32.95
C ARG A 615 7.66 5.08 33.46
N TYR A 616 6.36 5.00 33.74
CA TYR A 616 5.60 6.13 34.24
C TYR A 616 5.81 6.40 35.74
N ALA A 617 6.59 5.60 36.47
CA ALA A 617 7.06 5.94 37.82
C ALA A 617 8.38 6.75 37.81
N THR A 618 8.97 6.98 36.65
CA THR A 618 10.24 7.72 36.47
C THR A 618 10.08 8.80 35.39
N ASP A 619 11.14 9.53 35.06
CA ASP A 619 11.21 10.43 33.89
C ASP A 619 11.66 9.71 32.60
N ASN A 620 11.87 8.40 32.66
CA ASN A 620 12.30 7.60 31.52
C ASN A 620 11.13 7.13 30.63
N ASN A 621 10.28 8.08 30.21
CA ASN A 621 9.11 7.86 29.35
C ASN A 621 8.96 8.98 28.31
N PHE A 622 7.96 8.90 27.44
CA PHE A 622 7.75 9.84 26.34
C PHE A 622 7.52 11.31 26.75
N LEU A 623 7.06 11.59 27.98
CA LEU A 623 6.81 12.96 28.48
C LEU A 623 7.90 13.46 29.45
N SER A 624 8.93 12.66 29.72
CA SER A 624 10.03 13.02 30.63
C SER A 624 9.60 13.45 32.03
N ALA A 625 8.57 12.81 32.60
CA ALA A 625 8.10 13.09 33.95
C ALA A 625 7.47 11.86 34.61
N PRO A 626 7.55 11.72 35.95
CA PRO A 626 6.83 10.66 36.66
C PRO A 626 5.33 10.97 36.76
N PHE A 627 4.49 10.00 36.43
CA PHE A 627 3.03 10.06 36.56
C PHE A 627 2.49 9.13 37.66
N TYR A 628 3.25 8.10 38.03
CA TYR A 628 2.99 7.23 39.17
C TYR A 628 3.92 7.58 40.33
N THR A 629 3.44 7.32 41.53
CA THR A 629 4.14 7.50 42.81
C THR A 629 4.83 6.22 43.29
N SER A 630 4.56 5.08 42.67
CA SER A 630 5.24 3.81 42.92
C SER A 630 5.44 3.01 41.64
N ALA A 631 6.51 2.21 41.60
CA ALA A 631 6.85 1.32 40.49
C ALA A 631 6.14 -0.05 40.60
N LYS A 632 4.86 -0.04 41.00
CA LYS A 632 4.02 -1.25 41.08
C LYS A 632 3.21 -1.42 39.79
N ALA A 633 2.78 -2.65 39.52
CA ALA A 633 1.89 -2.96 38.41
C ALA A 633 0.74 -3.84 38.90
N PHE A 634 -0.49 -3.47 38.55
CA PHE A 634 -1.69 -4.19 38.96
C PHE A 634 -2.49 -4.66 37.75
N MET A 635 -3.13 -5.82 37.85
CA MET A 635 -4.08 -6.32 36.85
C MET A 635 -5.25 -7.03 37.52
N GLN A 636 -6.37 -7.14 36.81
CA GLN A 636 -7.47 -8.00 37.25
C GLN A 636 -6.97 -9.42 37.47
N LYS A 637 -7.38 -10.06 38.56
CA LYS A 637 -6.92 -11.40 38.96
C LYS A 637 -6.94 -12.45 37.83
N PRO A 638 -8.01 -12.57 36.99
CA PRO A 638 -7.99 -13.50 35.86
C PRO A 638 -6.94 -13.16 34.78
N ALA A 639 -6.70 -11.88 34.54
CA ALA A 639 -5.70 -11.42 33.58
C ALA A 639 -4.28 -11.65 34.11
N ALA A 640 -4.01 -11.37 35.38
CA ALA A 640 -2.74 -11.67 36.03
C ALA A 640 -2.44 -13.18 36.06
N ALA A 641 -3.46 -14.02 36.33
CA ALA A 641 -3.32 -15.47 36.25
C ALA A 641 -3.01 -15.97 34.83
N ALA A 642 -3.56 -15.32 33.81
CA ALA A 642 -3.20 -15.60 32.42
C ALA A 642 -1.75 -15.19 32.13
N LEU A 643 -1.34 -14.00 32.56
CA LEU A 643 0.05 -13.53 32.41
C LEU A 643 1.07 -14.46 33.10
N ALA A 644 0.72 -15.03 34.26
CA ALA A 644 1.56 -16.02 34.94
C ALA A 644 1.77 -17.30 34.10
N ARG A 645 0.74 -17.75 33.37
CA ARG A 645 0.87 -18.89 32.44
C ARG A 645 1.72 -18.52 31.22
N VAL A 646 1.57 -17.31 30.68
CA VAL A 646 2.46 -16.80 29.63
C VAL A 646 3.92 -16.82 30.10
N HIS A 647 4.19 -16.28 31.29
CA HIS A 647 5.54 -16.25 31.86
C HIS A 647 6.12 -17.66 32.01
N THR A 648 5.31 -18.61 32.48
CA THR A 648 5.74 -20.02 32.63
C THR A 648 6.16 -20.62 31.29
N THR A 649 5.34 -20.46 30.25
CA THR A 649 5.64 -20.95 28.89
C THR A 649 6.90 -20.33 28.28
N LEU A 650 7.15 -19.04 28.52
CA LEU A 650 8.34 -18.35 28.03
C LEU A 650 9.60 -18.73 28.80
N LYS A 651 9.47 -19.03 30.10
CA LYS A 651 10.58 -19.47 30.96
C LYS A 651 11.20 -20.77 30.45
N GLU A 652 10.38 -21.70 29.96
CA GLU A 652 10.83 -22.94 29.31
C GLU A 652 11.67 -22.67 28.05
N GLN A 653 11.48 -21.51 27.41
CA GLN A 653 12.22 -21.08 26.21
C GLN A 653 13.40 -20.15 26.54
N GLY A 654 13.71 -19.93 27.82
CA GLY A 654 14.83 -19.09 28.25
C GLY A 654 14.52 -17.59 28.38
N TYR A 655 13.23 -17.21 28.33
CA TYR A 655 12.80 -15.82 28.38
C TYR A 655 11.91 -15.53 29.60
N GLY A 656 12.04 -14.34 30.17
CA GLY A 656 11.13 -13.82 31.18
C GLY A 656 10.36 -12.59 30.68
N LEU A 657 9.41 -12.11 31.48
CA LEU A 657 8.60 -10.92 31.16
C LEU A 657 9.13 -9.69 31.89
N LEU A 658 9.23 -8.59 31.16
CA LEU A 658 9.56 -7.26 31.67
C LEU A 658 8.36 -6.34 31.48
N VAL A 659 7.70 -5.95 32.57
CA VAL A 659 6.49 -5.12 32.54
C VAL A 659 6.86 -3.64 32.61
N PHE A 660 6.32 -2.86 31.68
CA PHE A 660 6.48 -1.40 31.59
C PHE A 660 5.27 -0.63 32.12
N ASP A 661 4.06 -1.14 31.89
CA ASP A 661 2.82 -0.60 32.44
C ASP A 661 1.73 -1.67 32.54
N ALA A 662 0.73 -1.45 33.38
CA ALA A 662 -0.43 -2.34 33.53
C ALA A 662 -1.68 -1.51 33.86
N TYR A 663 -2.31 -1.67 35.02
CA TYR A 663 -3.36 -0.76 35.45
C TYR A 663 -2.87 0.69 35.47
N ARG A 664 -3.53 1.55 34.69
CA ARG A 664 -3.29 3.00 34.62
C ARG A 664 -4.52 3.73 35.14
N PRO A 665 -4.44 4.59 36.17
CA PRO A 665 -5.58 5.38 36.61
C PRO A 665 -6.09 6.27 35.48
N TRP A 666 -7.41 6.43 35.34
CA TRP A 666 -8.01 7.20 34.24
C TRP A 666 -7.46 8.63 34.12
N HIS A 667 -7.22 9.33 35.23
CA HIS A 667 -6.65 10.68 35.19
C HIS A 667 -5.25 10.71 34.56
N VAL A 668 -4.46 9.62 34.62
CA VAL A 668 -3.18 9.53 33.92
C VAL A 668 -3.37 9.41 32.42
N THR A 669 -4.34 8.59 31.96
CA THR A 669 -4.74 8.57 30.55
C THR A 669 -5.15 9.96 30.06
N LYS A 670 -5.91 10.71 30.87
CA LYS A 670 -6.25 12.10 30.55
C LYS A 670 -5.01 13.00 30.47
N MET A 671 -4.04 12.86 31.37
CA MET A 671 -2.79 13.60 31.29
C MET A 671 -2.03 13.30 29.99
N PHE A 672 -1.95 12.03 29.58
CA PHE A 672 -1.29 11.64 28.32
C PHE A 672 -1.99 12.27 27.12
N TRP A 673 -3.32 12.17 27.05
CA TRP A 673 -4.09 12.78 25.97
C TRP A 673 -3.90 14.31 25.91
N ASP A 674 -4.09 15.00 27.04
CA ASP A 674 -4.05 16.47 27.09
C ASP A 674 -2.65 17.03 26.81
N ALA A 675 -1.58 16.30 27.17
CA ALA A 675 -0.20 16.70 26.93
C ALA A 675 0.31 16.36 25.53
N THR A 676 -0.29 15.39 24.84
CA THR A 676 0.23 14.84 23.58
C THR A 676 -0.33 15.61 22.38
N PRO A 677 0.51 15.99 21.39
CA PRO A 677 0.03 16.58 20.14
C PRO A 677 -0.94 15.67 19.39
N GLU A 678 -1.94 16.25 18.73
CA GLU A 678 -3.02 15.52 18.05
C GLU A 678 -2.52 14.47 17.05
N LYS A 679 -1.43 14.76 16.33
CA LYS A 679 -0.81 13.81 15.37
C LYS A 679 -0.34 12.48 16.00
N PHE A 680 -0.22 12.41 17.32
CA PHE A 680 0.20 11.22 18.06
C PHE A 680 -0.94 10.59 18.87
N HIS A 681 -2.19 11.05 18.70
CA HIS A 681 -3.35 10.53 19.42
C HIS A 681 -3.72 9.07 19.07
N GLY A 682 -3.08 8.44 18.08
CA GLY A 682 -3.17 6.99 17.87
C GLY A 682 -2.53 6.17 19.00
N PHE A 683 -1.42 6.67 19.54
CA PHE A 683 -0.61 6.02 20.60
C PHE A 683 -1.05 6.39 22.02
N VAL A 684 -2.06 7.25 22.18
CA VAL A 684 -2.60 7.61 23.50
C VAL A 684 -4.11 7.48 23.51
N ALA A 685 -4.64 6.73 24.48
CA ALA A 685 -6.07 6.45 24.53
C ALA A 685 -6.92 7.71 24.80
N ASP A 686 -8.01 7.85 24.05
CA ASP A 686 -9.02 8.89 24.23
C ASP A 686 -9.72 8.75 25.61
N PRO A 687 -9.52 9.71 26.54
CA PRO A 687 -10.04 9.61 27.89
C PRO A 687 -11.57 9.67 27.94
N SER A 688 -12.24 10.18 26.91
CA SER A 688 -13.72 10.19 26.84
C SER A 688 -14.32 8.79 26.71
N LYS A 689 -13.53 7.81 26.26
CA LYS A 689 -13.91 6.39 26.11
C LYS A 689 -13.29 5.50 27.20
N GLY A 690 -12.32 6.03 27.94
CA GLY A 690 -11.43 5.27 28.81
C GLY A 690 -10.50 4.33 28.04
N SER A 691 -9.65 3.61 28.77
CA SER A 691 -8.67 2.66 28.25
C SER A 691 -8.81 1.29 28.90
N ARG A 692 -8.30 0.24 28.24
CA ARG A 692 -8.19 -1.11 28.82
C ARG A 692 -7.24 -1.12 30.02
N HIS A 693 -6.23 -0.24 30.04
CA HIS A 693 -5.41 -0.03 31.24
C HIS A 693 -6.24 0.47 32.42
N ASN A 694 -7.21 1.36 32.20
CA ASN A 694 -8.07 1.86 33.30
C ASN A 694 -8.96 0.77 33.90
N ARG A 695 -9.13 -0.34 33.18
CA ARG A 695 -9.92 -1.49 33.62
C ARG A 695 -9.06 -2.56 34.29
N GLY A 696 -7.73 -2.39 34.32
CA GLY A 696 -6.78 -3.39 34.80
C GLY A 696 -6.67 -4.63 33.90
N CYS A 697 -7.02 -4.47 32.62
CA CYS A 697 -7.06 -5.55 31.64
C CYS A 697 -6.10 -5.33 30.46
N ALA A 698 -5.16 -4.40 30.58
CA ALA A 698 -4.07 -4.24 29.63
C ALA A 698 -2.73 -4.30 30.34
N VAL A 699 -1.70 -4.71 29.61
CA VAL A 699 -0.33 -4.75 30.07
C VAL A 699 0.61 -4.43 28.91
N ASP A 700 1.60 -3.60 29.20
CA ASP A 700 2.68 -3.24 28.30
C ASP A 700 3.95 -3.94 28.76
N LEU A 701 4.54 -4.76 27.88
CA LEU A 701 5.68 -5.57 28.26
C LEU A 701 6.61 -5.95 27.10
N ALA A 702 7.82 -6.36 27.46
CA ALA A 702 8.79 -7.00 26.58
C ALA A 702 9.30 -8.32 27.17
N LEU A 703 10.12 -9.02 26.39
CA LEU A 703 10.91 -10.14 26.85
C LEU A 703 12.21 -9.65 27.49
N TYR A 704 12.73 -10.40 28.46
CA TYR A 704 14.13 -10.32 28.87
C TYR A 704 14.76 -11.70 28.83
N ASP A 705 16.07 -11.76 28.57
CA ASP A 705 16.82 -13.00 28.50
C ASP A 705 17.15 -13.51 29.91
N LEU A 706 16.77 -14.76 30.25
CA LEU A 706 17.00 -15.30 31.59
C LEU A 706 18.48 -15.49 31.91
N LYS A 707 19.33 -15.72 30.90
CA LYS A 707 20.76 -15.99 31.09
C LYS A 707 21.56 -14.73 31.42
N THR A 708 21.27 -13.63 30.73
CA THR A 708 21.96 -12.34 30.87
C THR A 708 21.22 -11.36 31.76
N GLY A 709 19.92 -11.59 31.98
CA GLY A 709 19.03 -10.71 32.72
C GLY A 709 18.66 -9.42 31.99
N LYS A 710 19.11 -9.24 30.73
CA LYS A 710 18.92 -8.02 29.95
C LYS A 710 17.60 -8.04 29.16
N PRO A 711 16.96 -6.89 28.93
CA PRO A 711 15.83 -6.78 28.01
C PRO A 711 16.21 -7.29 26.61
N ILE A 712 15.28 -7.97 25.94
CA ILE A 712 15.42 -8.35 24.54
C ILE A 712 15.11 -7.14 23.67
N GLU A 713 16.06 -6.79 22.81
CA GLU A 713 15.85 -5.76 21.80
C GLU A 713 15.00 -6.31 20.66
N VAL A 714 13.99 -5.55 20.23
CA VAL A 714 13.16 -5.82 19.07
C VAL A 714 13.24 -4.64 18.08
N VAL A 715 12.29 -4.52 17.16
CA VAL A 715 12.34 -3.54 16.06
C VAL A 715 12.23 -2.08 16.51
N SER A 716 11.63 -1.82 17.67
CA SER A 716 11.43 -0.49 18.28
C SER A 716 11.64 -0.53 19.79
N GLY A 717 11.80 0.64 20.40
CA GLY A 717 11.70 0.79 21.85
C GLY A 717 10.24 0.75 22.32
N TYR A 718 10.04 0.54 23.63
CA TYR A 718 8.75 0.82 24.28
C TYR A 718 8.47 2.33 24.26
N ASP A 719 7.19 2.72 24.17
CA ASP A 719 6.73 4.13 24.21
C ASP A 719 7.16 4.94 22.96
N GLU A 720 7.50 4.27 21.85
CA GLU A 720 7.92 4.90 20.60
C GLU A 720 6.72 5.22 19.69
N PHE A 721 6.51 6.48 19.33
CA PHE A 721 5.37 6.88 18.47
C PHE A 721 5.76 6.92 16.99
N SER A 722 6.24 5.80 16.49
CA SER A 722 6.67 5.61 15.10
C SER A 722 6.08 4.34 14.50
N ASP A 723 6.19 4.21 13.17
CA ASP A 723 5.74 3.00 12.45
C ASP A 723 6.45 1.72 12.94
N ARG A 724 7.63 1.85 13.58
CA ARG A 724 8.37 0.71 14.16
C ARG A 724 7.62 0.05 15.31
N ALA A 725 6.70 0.77 15.96
CA ALA A 725 5.89 0.26 17.06
C ALA A 725 4.85 -0.78 16.62
N PHE A 726 4.49 -0.82 15.34
CA PHE A 726 3.42 -1.69 14.88
C PHE A 726 3.79 -3.18 15.01
N PRO A 727 2.84 -4.04 15.42
CA PRO A 727 3.07 -5.49 15.53
C PRO A 727 3.51 -6.14 14.22
N ASP A 728 3.13 -5.56 13.08
CA ASP A 728 3.45 -6.08 11.75
C ASP A 728 4.56 -5.28 11.04
N TYR A 729 5.28 -4.38 11.74
CA TYR A 729 6.37 -3.64 11.12
C TYR A 729 7.47 -4.58 10.56
N MET A 730 7.91 -4.37 9.32
CA MET A 730 8.78 -5.33 8.61
C MET A 730 10.29 -5.12 8.86
N GLY A 731 10.70 -3.95 9.36
CA GLY A 731 12.10 -3.58 9.50
C GLY A 731 12.91 -4.43 10.49
N GLY A 732 14.18 -4.06 10.70
CA GLY A 732 15.08 -4.74 11.62
C GLY A 732 15.56 -6.12 11.14
N THR A 733 15.88 -7.00 12.09
CA THR A 733 16.43 -8.34 11.83
C THR A 733 15.39 -9.44 11.99
N SER A 734 15.66 -10.61 11.40
CA SER A 734 14.88 -11.84 11.58
C SER A 734 14.71 -12.18 13.06
N LYS A 735 15.77 -12.00 13.85
CA LYS A 735 15.78 -12.31 15.28
C LYS A 735 14.88 -11.36 16.08
N GLN A 736 14.98 -10.05 15.82
CA GLN A 736 14.11 -9.04 16.44
C GLN A 736 12.63 -9.30 16.16
N ARG A 737 12.28 -9.56 14.89
CA ARG A 737 10.89 -9.90 14.51
C ARG A 737 10.44 -11.21 15.15
N TRP A 738 11.29 -12.23 15.17
CA TRP A 738 10.97 -13.50 15.83
C TRP A 738 10.67 -13.34 17.33
N HIS A 739 11.43 -12.50 18.05
CA HIS A 739 11.18 -12.23 19.47
C HIS A 739 9.86 -11.50 19.71
N ARG A 740 9.55 -10.49 18.88
CA ARG A 740 8.24 -9.82 18.90
C ARG A 740 7.10 -10.82 18.66
N ASP A 741 7.24 -11.67 17.65
CA ASP A 741 6.21 -12.64 17.27
C ASP A 741 6.10 -13.79 18.29
N LEU A 742 7.19 -14.13 18.99
CA LEU A 742 7.18 -15.06 20.12
C LEU A 742 6.34 -14.50 21.27
N LEU A 743 6.59 -13.25 21.66
CA LEU A 743 5.83 -12.59 22.72
C LEU A 743 4.34 -12.54 22.36
N ARG A 744 4.01 -12.08 21.15
CA ARG A 744 2.62 -12.03 20.66
C ARG A 744 1.94 -13.38 20.74
N ARG A 745 2.55 -14.44 20.18
CA ARG A 745 1.96 -15.79 20.20
C ARG A 745 1.75 -16.32 21.62
N ALA A 746 2.70 -16.08 22.52
CA ALA A 746 2.58 -16.54 23.91
C ALA A 746 1.44 -15.81 24.65
N MET A 747 1.30 -14.50 24.43
CA MET A 747 0.22 -13.70 24.98
C MET A 747 -1.15 -14.13 24.40
N GLU A 748 -1.27 -14.24 23.09
CA GLU A 748 -2.54 -14.60 22.41
C GLU A 748 -3.02 -16.02 22.76
N ALA A 749 -2.10 -16.96 23.00
CA ALA A 749 -2.43 -18.30 23.48
C ALA A 749 -3.16 -18.30 24.83
N GLU A 750 -2.96 -17.26 25.64
CA GLU A 750 -3.57 -17.10 26.97
C GLU A 750 -4.73 -16.09 27.00
N GLY A 751 -5.28 -15.76 25.82
CA GLY A 751 -6.48 -14.93 25.70
C GLY A 751 -6.22 -13.43 25.76
N PHE A 752 -4.99 -13.01 25.46
CA PHE A 752 -4.69 -11.61 25.15
C PHE A 752 -4.85 -11.33 23.65
N THR A 753 -4.88 -10.05 23.28
CA THR A 753 -4.81 -9.58 21.90
C THR A 753 -3.87 -8.40 21.85
N VAL A 754 -2.91 -8.42 20.91
CA VAL A 754 -2.00 -7.29 20.72
C VAL A 754 -2.77 -6.07 20.20
N TYR A 755 -2.43 -4.87 20.67
CA TYR A 755 -2.99 -3.64 20.11
C TYR A 755 -2.39 -3.36 18.73
N GLU A 756 -3.21 -2.85 17.80
CA GLU A 756 -2.85 -2.80 16.38
C GLU A 756 -1.72 -1.83 16.04
N GLU A 757 -1.44 -0.87 16.91
CA GLU A 757 -0.38 0.12 16.72
C GLU A 757 0.88 -0.15 17.58
N GLU A 758 0.80 -1.06 18.56
CA GLU A 758 1.83 -1.23 19.59
C GLU A 758 2.15 -2.71 19.85
N TRP A 759 3.34 -3.16 19.47
CA TRP A 759 3.76 -4.56 19.62
C TRP A 759 3.90 -5.02 21.08
N TRP A 760 4.03 -4.09 22.01
CA TRP A 760 4.21 -4.35 23.45
C TRP A 760 2.90 -4.38 24.24
N HIS A 761 1.81 -3.81 23.69
CA HIS A 761 0.53 -3.62 24.39
C HIS A 761 -0.39 -4.81 24.16
N PHE A 762 -0.89 -5.39 25.24
CA PHE A 762 -1.79 -6.55 25.18
C PHE A 762 -3.06 -6.37 26.00
N ASP A 763 -4.21 -6.51 25.34
CA ASP A 763 -5.54 -6.46 25.94
C ASP A 763 -6.04 -7.86 26.32
N TYR A 764 -6.45 -8.05 27.57
CA TYR A 764 -7.10 -9.29 28.01
C TYR A 764 -8.55 -9.36 27.52
N LYS A 765 -8.96 -10.49 26.93
CA LYS A 765 -10.28 -10.71 26.28
C LYS A 765 -11.51 -10.23 27.05
N ASP A 766 -11.49 -10.26 28.38
CA ASP A 766 -12.63 -9.91 29.24
C ASP A 766 -12.68 -8.42 29.62
N TRP A 767 -11.84 -7.56 29.06
CA TRP A 767 -11.73 -6.15 29.45
C TRP A 767 -13.07 -5.40 29.46
N LYS A 768 -14.00 -5.72 28.55
CA LYS A 768 -15.33 -5.10 28.47
C LYS A 768 -16.23 -5.38 29.69
N LYS A 769 -15.91 -6.40 30.49
CA LYS A 769 -16.67 -6.80 31.68
C LYS A 769 -16.30 -6.00 32.93
N TYR A 770 -15.27 -5.17 32.87
CA TYR A 770 -14.79 -4.38 34.01
C TYR A 770 -15.04 -2.89 33.78
N PRO A 771 -15.37 -2.10 34.81
CA PRO A 771 -15.61 -0.68 34.66
C PRO A 771 -14.29 0.10 34.54
N ILE A 772 -14.35 1.32 34.00
CA ILE A 772 -13.25 2.29 34.06
C ILE A 772 -12.98 2.66 35.52
N LEU A 773 -11.73 2.51 35.96
CA LEU A 773 -11.30 2.87 37.31
C LEU A 773 -10.43 4.14 37.29
N ASN A 774 -10.40 4.80 38.44
CA ASN A 774 -9.54 5.96 38.68
C ASN A 774 -8.85 5.92 40.06
N LYS A 775 -8.71 4.71 40.62
CA LYS A 775 -8.02 4.50 41.90
C LYS A 775 -6.53 4.76 41.76
N THR A 776 -5.93 5.41 42.75
CA THR A 776 -4.46 5.56 42.82
C THR A 776 -3.80 4.25 43.26
N PHE A 777 -2.49 4.13 43.10
CA PHE A 777 -1.78 2.91 43.49
C PHE A 777 -1.77 2.75 45.02
N GLU A 778 -1.72 3.85 45.78
CA GLU A 778 -1.80 3.85 47.23
C GLU A 778 -3.13 3.28 47.72
N GLU A 779 -4.24 3.62 47.05
CA GLU A 779 -5.58 3.11 47.36
C GLU A 779 -5.75 1.62 47.06
N LEU A 780 -4.90 1.04 46.20
CA LEU A 780 -4.90 -0.39 45.88
C LEU A 780 -4.02 -1.20 46.85
N THR A 781 -3.13 -0.54 47.58
CA THR A 781 -2.18 -1.19 48.51
C THR A 781 -2.61 -1.16 49.98
N ARG A 782 -3.73 -0.48 50.26
CA ARG A 782 -4.40 -0.46 51.57
C ARG A 782 -5.48 -1.54 51.60
#